data_AF-R9CG43-F1
#
_entry.id   AF-R9CG43-F1
#
_cell.length_a   1.000
_cell.length_b   1.000
_cell.length_c   1.000
_cell.angle_alpha   90.00
_cell.angle_beta   90.00
_cell.angle_gamma   90.00
#
_symmetry.space_group_name_H-M   'P 1'
#
loop_
_entity.id
_entity.type
_entity.pdbx_description
1 polymer ?
#
loop_
_entity_poly.entity_id
_entity_poly.type
_entity_poly.pdbx_seq_one_letter_code
_entity_poly.pdbx_strand_id
1 'polypeptide(L)'
;MFSKKSKTVITLTLACSLTIGLISCSSSSSASRNTNIKYSITDEAGEAAELKMMNMPTSPYWFPNQLLEWDPDTDENIQFNKSSIPLSKRASKDRLEAVNSTQNKDFNVVALSIMNSSTSGNPSQGSNKFASNTFSYWQYIDKLVYWGGSSGEGIIVPPGADVIDSAHKNGVPVLGTIFFPMVQHGGKVQWLDEFLQKDSNGNFPMADKLIEVCKTIGFDGWFINEETGLAEGDNEDISKESSKVNQKHAELMQEFIKVFKEKAKDELQVMWYDSLTKDGKMDWQNALTDKNDYFLIDSDKEKVADSMFLNFWWTNKKLAEKQLLKASNEKAKQIKINPYDLYAGIDLQANGTSTPIRWDLFEDENKIPYTSLGLYCPSWTYYSAGNIDEFHSKENRLWVNEFGNPSKETKVTGTEFKGISTYSIEKTAITSLPFNTNFNLGNGYNFFINGEKVSKLDWNNRSLADIMPTYRWIIDNQGSNNIKASIDYANAYYGGNSIKLAGNLNSNEASVIKLFSTDLTLEKGSKFTTTAQSNSEVSLDLILEFYDGDNEEIQGKSKVGNKWTTVEYDISKFNGKAIKSISYKISNKDSISNLSLNLGNIQITGSKKIKPVDVKNVNVDNVSFEEDNMYAGVKLSFDASNKENINNYEIYKINSDNTRTFLGATPNNKYFINALPRDEKSNTTTFEVIAINKNMSVGKSNTVKMEWPDNSIPKANFKASKTLVAPGEEIQFENLSSKVTESVEWKFDGATTESSTEMSPKVKYDKEGTYTVTLTAKSQSGEDVKVMDGLITVSNDAKDNFKNLSLAKTPEASSYVNPNEAPPFAFDGKLDTKWCAVGTPPHNITVDLGSVMTVSEVRIAHAEAGKESPDMNTSDYTIEVSEDGKNFTEVILVKKNNKANTVDTFKVTKAKYVRINVTKPTQGSDSAVRLYEIEVYGIEK
;
A
#
# COMPACT_ATOMS: atom_id res chain seq x y z
N MET A 1 -67.58 23.46 41.87
CA MET A 1 -68.46 24.28 41.01
C MET A 1 -68.38 23.72 39.59
N PHE A 2 -69.54 23.24 39.09
CA PHE A 2 -69.99 23.00 37.70
C PHE A 2 -68.94 22.72 36.58
N SER A 3 -69.04 21.71 35.71
CA SER A 3 -70.18 20.87 35.33
C SER A 3 -69.81 19.84 34.22
N LYS A 4 -70.31 18.59 34.39
CA LYS A 4 -70.86 17.63 33.38
C LYS A 4 -69.93 16.95 32.35
N LYS A 5 -70.02 15.65 32.01
CA LYS A 5 -70.96 14.50 32.26
C LYS A 5 -70.13 13.21 32.02
N SER A 6 -70.08 12.22 32.93
CA SER A 6 -71.00 11.06 33.12
C SER A 6 -71.10 10.15 31.86
N LYS A 7 -70.86 8.83 31.89
CA LYS A 7 -71.34 7.81 32.85
C LYS A 7 -70.42 6.57 32.95
N THR A 8 -70.31 6.09 34.18
CA THR A 8 -69.97 4.74 34.64
C THR A 8 -71.03 3.71 34.21
N VAL A 9 -70.66 2.44 34.03
CA VAL A 9 -71.10 1.30 34.89
C VAL A 9 -70.52 -0.03 34.38
N ILE A 10 -70.05 -0.76 35.39
CA ILE A 10 -69.43 -2.08 35.51
C ILE A 10 -70.32 -3.23 35.04
N THR A 11 -69.74 -4.29 34.43
CA THR A 11 -70.00 -5.69 34.82
C THR A 11 -68.86 -6.61 34.35
N LEU A 12 -68.55 -7.63 35.15
CA LEU A 12 -67.46 -8.59 35.01
C LEU A 12 -68.05 -10.00 35.01
N THR A 13 -67.87 -10.80 33.94
CA THR A 13 -67.94 -12.27 34.02
C THR A 13 -67.40 -13.02 32.79
N LEU A 14 -66.57 -14.03 33.11
CA LEU A 14 -66.46 -15.40 32.58
C LEU A 14 -65.82 -15.75 31.20
N ALA A 15 -65.09 -16.86 31.28
CA ALA A 15 -64.22 -17.53 30.31
C ALA A 15 -64.95 -18.29 29.19
N CYS A 16 -64.26 -18.49 28.06
CA CYS A 16 -64.11 -19.82 27.43
C CYS A 16 -63.02 -19.81 26.34
N SER A 17 -62.34 -20.94 26.25
CA SER A 17 -61.10 -21.29 25.55
C SER A 17 -61.24 -21.68 24.08
N LEU A 18 -60.18 -21.49 23.28
CA LEU A 18 -59.88 -22.32 22.10
C LEU A 18 -58.37 -22.39 21.87
N THR A 19 -57.81 -23.59 22.05
CA THR A 19 -56.42 -24.00 21.83
C THR A 19 -56.27 -24.76 20.51
N ILE A 20 -55.39 -24.34 19.60
CA ILE A 20 -54.67 -25.15 18.60
C ILE A 20 -53.40 -24.34 18.31
N GLY A 21 -52.17 -24.69 18.68
CA GLY A 21 -51.43 -25.93 18.47
C GLY A 21 -49.98 -25.47 18.19
N LEU A 22 -49.10 -25.62 19.19
CA LEU A 22 -47.68 -25.30 19.09
C LEU A 22 -47.00 -26.24 18.10
N ILE A 23 -46.45 -25.71 17.01
CA ILE A 23 -45.27 -26.26 16.35
C ILE A 23 -44.15 -25.26 16.60
N SER A 24 -43.40 -25.50 17.66
CA SER A 24 -42.14 -24.80 17.92
C SER A 24 -41.10 -25.29 16.91
N CYS A 25 -41.06 -24.68 15.72
CA CYS A 25 -39.83 -24.66 14.94
C CYS A 25 -38.83 -23.77 15.69
N SER A 26 -37.88 -24.41 16.36
CA SER A 26 -36.70 -23.77 16.91
C SER A 26 -35.87 -23.18 15.76
N SER A 27 -36.20 -21.97 15.33
CA SER A 27 -35.32 -21.16 14.49
C SER A 27 -34.14 -20.72 15.35
N SER A 28 -33.00 -21.38 15.15
CA SER A 28 -31.71 -20.87 15.59
C SER A 28 -31.39 -19.61 14.78
N SER A 29 -31.92 -18.47 15.19
CA SER A 29 -31.56 -17.16 14.64
C SER A 29 -30.11 -16.85 15.03
N SER A 30 -29.19 -17.06 14.09
CA SER A 30 -28.04 -16.17 13.97
C SER A 30 -28.60 -14.75 13.84
N ALA A 31 -28.13 -13.80 14.64
CA ALA A 31 -28.43 -12.40 14.44
C ALA A 31 -27.84 -11.98 13.08
N SER A 32 -28.63 -12.13 12.02
CA SER A 32 -28.31 -11.59 10.70
C SER A 32 -28.24 -10.07 10.83
N ARG A 33 -27.37 -9.43 10.06
CA ARG A 33 -27.40 -7.97 9.87
C ARG A 33 -28.85 -7.54 9.69
N ASN A 34 -29.28 -6.55 10.48
CA ASN A 34 -30.64 -6.04 10.41
C ASN A 34 -30.87 -5.48 8.99
N THR A 35 -31.80 -6.06 8.23
CA THR A 35 -32.08 -5.70 6.83
C THR A 35 -32.72 -4.30 6.69
N ASN A 36 -32.89 -3.58 7.79
CA ASN A 36 -33.48 -2.23 7.85
C ASN A 36 -32.43 -1.09 7.87
N ILE A 37 -31.13 -1.39 7.77
CA ILE A 37 -30.09 -0.36 7.70
C ILE A 37 -30.13 0.31 6.33
N LYS A 38 -30.33 1.63 6.29
CA LYS A 38 -30.25 2.42 5.05
C LYS A 38 -28.85 3.00 4.88
N TYR A 39 -28.20 2.66 3.78
CA TYR A 39 -26.93 3.27 3.39
C TYR A 39 -27.18 4.47 2.48
N SER A 40 -26.40 5.54 2.68
CA SER A 40 -26.14 6.51 1.63
C SER A 40 -24.88 6.06 0.91
N ILE A 41 -24.94 5.95 -0.42
CA ILE A 41 -23.80 5.51 -1.21
C ILE A 41 -22.70 6.55 -1.07
N THR A 42 -21.54 6.12 -0.60
CA THR A 42 -20.34 6.97 -0.57
C THR A 42 -19.94 7.29 -2.01
N ASP A 43 -19.83 8.58 -2.33
CA ASP A 43 -19.45 9.01 -3.68
C ASP A 43 -17.94 8.83 -3.93
N GLU A 44 -17.56 8.97 -5.20
CA GLU A 44 -16.17 8.98 -5.62
C GLU A 44 -15.42 10.13 -4.93
N ALA A 45 -14.11 9.96 -4.70
CA ALA A 45 -13.31 10.91 -3.95
C ALA A 45 -13.25 12.32 -4.58
N GLY A 46 -13.40 12.43 -5.91
CA GLY A 46 -13.22 13.69 -6.63
C GLY A 46 -11.85 14.31 -6.31
N GLU A 47 -11.84 15.59 -5.93
CA GLU A 47 -10.61 16.30 -5.50
C GLU A 47 -9.93 15.66 -4.28
N ALA A 48 -10.65 14.93 -3.44
CA ALA A 48 -10.09 14.28 -2.26
C ALA A 48 -9.20 13.07 -2.58
N ALA A 49 -9.23 12.56 -3.82
CA ALA A 49 -8.46 11.37 -4.22
C ALA A 49 -6.95 11.58 -4.08
N GLU A 50 -6.50 12.82 -4.31
CA GLU A 50 -5.09 13.20 -4.31
C GLU A 50 -4.67 13.92 -3.02
N LEU A 51 -5.62 14.21 -2.11
CA LEU A 51 -5.32 14.85 -0.84
C LEU A 51 -4.73 13.83 0.15
N LYS A 52 -3.48 14.03 0.55
CA LYS A 52 -2.86 13.33 1.68
C LYS A 52 -2.89 14.25 2.89
N MET A 53 -3.61 13.84 3.94
CA MET A 53 -3.70 14.62 5.16
C MET A 53 -2.40 14.52 5.98
N MET A 54 -1.98 15.61 6.62
CA MET A 54 -0.66 15.72 7.27
C MET A 54 -0.44 14.70 8.40
N ASN A 55 -1.51 14.26 9.06
CA ASN A 55 -1.46 13.28 10.14
C ASN A 55 -1.64 11.82 9.66
N MET A 56 -1.52 11.56 8.35
CA MET A 56 -1.64 10.20 7.81
C MET A 56 -0.51 9.29 8.34
N PRO A 57 -0.84 8.15 8.96
CA PRO A 57 0.18 7.23 9.45
C PRO A 57 0.86 6.52 8.27
N THR A 58 2.19 6.54 8.23
CA THR A 58 2.99 5.87 7.20
C THR A 58 3.79 4.70 7.76
N SER A 59 4.07 3.71 6.91
CA SER A 59 5.01 2.63 7.23
C SER A 59 6.41 3.20 7.52
N PRO A 60 7.10 2.69 8.54
CA PRO A 60 8.38 3.24 8.95
C PRO A 60 9.52 2.68 8.09
N TYR A 61 10.65 3.39 8.12
CA TYR A 61 11.91 3.02 7.50
C TYR A 61 13.02 3.78 8.24
N TRP A 62 14.25 3.25 8.23
CA TRP A 62 15.33 3.85 9.00
C TRP A 62 16.70 3.72 8.35
N PHE A 63 17.57 4.67 8.65
CA PHE A 63 19.02 4.47 8.69
C PHE A 63 19.44 3.88 10.05
N PRO A 64 20.63 3.26 10.18
CA PRO A 64 21.05 2.58 11.41
C PRO A 64 20.90 3.42 12.69
N ASN A 65 21.43 4.65 12.72
CA ASN A 65 21.33 5.51 13.90
C ASN A 65 19.88 5.87 14.27
N GLN A 66 19.01 6.08 13.27
CA GLN A 66 17.60 6.37 13.52
C GLN A 66 16.88 5.19 14.17
N LEU A 67 17.19 3.95 13.76
CA LEU A 67 16.61 2.77 14.38
C LEU A 67 17.17 2.54 15.80
N LEU A 68 18.46 2.81 16.03
CA LEU A 68 19.03 2.72 17.37
C LEU A 68 18.34 3.68 18.36
N GLU A 69 17.89 4.85 17.88
CA GLU A 69 17.15 5.84 18.66
C GLU A 69 15.62 5.60 18.70
N TRP A 70 15.09 4.73 17.84
CA TRP A 70 13.64 4.51 17.74
C TRP A 70 13.07 3.89 19.01
N ASP A 71 11.99 4.49 19.52
CA ASP A 71 11.24 4.02 20.69
C ASP A 71 9.75 3.85 20.31
N PRO A 72 9.22 2.61 20.32
CA PRO A 72 7.83 2.36 19.98
C PRO A 72 6.81 3.06 20.88
N ASP A 73 7.18 3.42 22.12
CA ASP A 73 6.25 4.08 23.04
C ASP A 73 5.99 5.56 22.68
N THR A 74 6.87 6.15 21.86
CA THR A 74 6.78 7.56 21.42
C THR A 74 6.35 7.72 19.96
N ASP A 75 6.32 6.62 19.19
CA ASP A 75 5.92 6.62 17.78
C ASP A 75 4.39 6.69 17.62
N GLU A 76 3.86 7.84 17.23
CA GLU A 76 2.42 8.07 17.06
C GLU A 76 1.75 7.24 15.94
N ASN A 77 2.54 6.64 15.06
CA ASN A 77 2.05 5.82 13.95
C ASN A 77 2.15 4.33 14.24
N ILE A 78 2.89 3.91 15.26
CA ILE A 78 3.21 2.49 15.48
C ILE A 78 1.98 1.60 15.57
N GLN A 79 0.89 2.05 16.24
CA GLN A 79 -0.32 1.24 16.41
C GLN A 79 -1.07 0.99 15.09
N PHE A 80 -0.90 1.87 14.09
CA PHE A 80 -1.42 1.67 12.74
C PHE A 80 -0.54 0.73 11.91
N ASN A 81 0.76 0.66 12.25
CA ASN A 81 1.75 -0.20 11.62
C ASN A 81 1.80 -1.62 12.20
N LYS A 82 1.07 -1.93 13.28
CA LYS A 82 1.01 -3.29 13.82
C LYS A 82 0.12 -4.18 12.97
N SER A 83 0.65 -5.35 12.61
CA SER A 83 -0.16 -6.47 12.11
C SER A 83 -1.22 -6.86 13.14
N SER A 84 -2.43 -7.10 12.66
CA SER A 84 -3.56 -7.55 13.48
C SER A 84 -3.87 -9.04 13.26
N ILE A 85 -3.17 -9.69 12.32
CA ILE A 85 -3.40 -11.08 11.93
C ILE A 85 -2.14 -11.90 12.22
N PRO A 86 -2.20 -12.88 13.14
CA PRO A 86 -1.07 -13.76 13.39
C PRO A 86 -0.82 -14.69 12.21
N LEU A 87 0.42 -15.16 12.05
CA LEU A 87 0.80 -16.13 11.03
C LEU A 87 -0.03 -17.42 11.13
N SER A 88 -0.88 -17.67 10.13
CA SER A 88 -1.70 -18.88 10.05
C SER A 88 -0.83 -20.11 9.83
N LYS A 89 -1.22 -21.22 10.46
CA LYS A 89 -0.61 -22.52 10.18
C LYS A 89 -1.08 -23.03 8.80
N ARG A 90 -0.15 -23.60 8.03
CA ARG A 90 -0.46 -24.34 6.80
C ARG A 90 -0.60 -25.83 7.05
N ALA A 91 -1.34 -26.51 6.19
CA ALA A 91 -1.39 -27.97 6.15
C ALA A 91 0.04 -28.54 6.01
N SER A 92 0.31 -29.66 6.69
CA SER A 92 1.63 -30.28 6.64
C SER A 92 1.93 -30.87 5.26
N LYS A 93 3.21 -30.93 4.89
CA LYS A 93 3.65 -31.36 3.54
C LYS A 93 3.17 -32.77 3.16
N ASP A 94 3.02 -33.68 4.14
CA ASP A 94 2.48 -35.02 3.94
C ASP A 94 1.00 -35.02 3.49
N ARG A 95 0.24 -33.99 3.87
CA ARG A 95 -1.18 -33.80 3.52
C ARG A 95 -1.39 -33.14 2.17
N LEU A 96 -0.38 -32.44 1.63
CA LEU A 96 -0.47 -31.79 0.33
C LEU A 96 -0.45 -32.83 -0.79
N GLU A 97 -1.17 -32.57 -1.89
CA GLU A 97 -1.17 -33.43 -3.07
C GLU A 97 -0.81 -32.66 -4.32
N ALA A 98 0.06 -33.28 -5.12
CA ALA A 98 0.46 -32.74 -6.40
C ALA A 98 -0.68 -32.89 -7.41
N VAL A 99 -0.97 -31.83 -8.15
CA VAL A 99 -1.94 -31.84 -9.25
C VAL A 99 -1.29 -32.12 -10.61
N ASN A 100 0.04 -32.10 -10.69
CA ASN A 100 0.83 -32.53 -11.84
C ASN A 100 2.07 -33.31 -11.39
N SER A 101 2.69 -34.08 -12.29
CA SER A 101 3.78 -35.01 -11.92
C SER A 101 5.12 -34.33 -11.59
N THR A 102 5.31 -33.06 -11.96
CA THR A 102 6.58 -32.32 -11.76
C THR A 102 6.64 -31.54 -10.45
N GLN A 103 5.51 -31.42 -9.74
CA GLN A 103 5.48 -30.76 -8.44
C GLN A 103 6.25 -31.54 -7.37
N ASN A 104 6.99 -30.80 -6.55
CA ASN A 104 7.81 -31.34 -5.47
C ASN A 104 7.40 -30.70 -4.12
N LYS A 105 7.18 -31.55 -3.10
CA LYS A 105 6.77 -31.13 -1.74
C LYS A 105 7.88 -30.41 -0.96
N ASP A 106 9.14 -30.74 -1.26
CA ASP A 106 10.30 -30.19 -0.56
C ASP A 106 10.79 -28.88 -1.19
N PHE A 107 10.43 -28.64 -2.45
CA PHE A 107 10.73 -27.41 -3.18
C PHE A 107 10.01 -26.20 -2.57
N ASN A 108 10.78 -25.14 -2.32
CA ASN A 108 10.27 -23.89 -1.78
C ASN A 108 10.46 -22.71 -2.76
N VAL A 109 9.66 -21.66 -2.58
CA VAL A 109 9.78 -20.41 -3.34
C VAL A 109 9.83 -19.22 -2.38
N VAL A 110 10.78 -18.31 -2.60
CA VAL A 110 10.78 -16.98 -1.98
C VAL A 110 10.51 -15.92 -3.04
N ALA A 111 9.68 -14.94 -2.71
CA ALA A 111 9.42 -13.77 -3.55
C ALA A 111 10.02 -12.51 -2.90
N LEU A 112 10.99 -11.88 -3.54
CA LEU A 112 11.51 -10.55 -3.20
C LEU A 112 10.67 -9.52 -3.97
N SER A 113 9.55 -9.11 -3.38
CA SER A 113 8.51 -8.36 -4.09
C SER A 113 8.45 -6.92 -3.63
N ILE A 114 8.41 -5.99 -4.59
CA ILE A 114 8.08 -4.59 -4.31
C ILE A 114 6.57 -4.52 -4.11
N MET A 115 6.16 -4.47 -2.84
CA MET A 115 4.74 -4.45 -2.47
C MET A 115 4.14 -3.05 -2.46
N ASN A 116 4.98 -2.01 -2.42
CA ASN A 116 4.60 -0.62 -2.32
C ASN A 116 5.45 0.21 -3.29
N SER A 117 4.91 1.32 -3.82
CA SER A 117 5.51 2.06 -4.95
C SER A 117 6.86 2.73 -4.64
N SER A 118 7.19 2.89 -3.36
CA SER A 118 8.38 3.54 -2.82
C SER A 118 8.72 2.92 -1.46
N THR A 119 9.88 3.24 -0.88
CA THR A 119 10.17 2.86 0.51
C THR A 119 9.37 3.75 1.47
N SER A 120 9.36 5.04 1.15
CA SER A 120 8.81 6.08 2.01
C SER A 120 7.38 6.48 1.60
N GLY A 121 6.64 7.13 2.51
CA GLY A 121 5.33 7.75 2.22
C GLY A 121 4.15 6.78 2.06
N ASN A 122 4.35 5.48 2.30
CA ASN A 122 3.30 4.46 2.16
C ASN A 122 2.31 4.53 3.32
N PRO A 123 1.00 4.64 3.06
CA PRO A 123 -0.02 4.56 4.10
C PRO A 123 0.00 3.22 4.83
N SER A 124 -0.11 3.25 6.16
CA SER A 124 0.01 2.06 7.02
C SER A 124 -1.08 1.01 6.78
N GLN A 125 -2.26 1.44 6.32
CA GLN A 125 -3.48 0.62 6.23
C GLN A 125 -4.14 0.70 4.84
N GLY A 126 -3.36 1.02 3.81
CA GLY A 126 -3.85 1.27 2.45
C GLY A 126 -4.44 2.67 2.27
N SER A 127 -5.14 2.90 1.15
CA SER A 127 -5.60 4.24 0.74
C SER A 127 -6.91 4.23 -0.04
N ASN A 128 -7.47 5.42 -0.28
CA ASN A 128 -8.64 5.65 -1.15
C ASN A 128 -8.28 5.59 -2.66
N LYS A 129 -7.48 4.59 -3.06
CA LYS A 129 -7.07 4.35 -4.45
C LYS A 129 -7.23 2.88 -4.77
N PHE A 130 -7.67 2.53 -5.97
CA PHE A 130 -7.76 1.14 -6.41
C PHE A 130 -6.37 0.49 -6.58
N ALA A 131 -5.43 1.27 -7.13
CA ALA A 131 -4.11 0.82 -7.52
C ALA A 131 -3.29 0.39 -6.30
N SER A 132 -2.96 -0.90 -6.25
CA SER A 132 -2.02 -1.50 -5.29
C SER A 132 -1.58 -2.87 -5.79
N ASN A 133 -0.41 -3.35 -5.37
CA ASN A 133 0.02 -4.72 -5.63
C ASN A 133 -0.77 -5.69 -4.71
N THR A 134 -1.92 -6.17 -5.17
CA THR A 134 -2.79 -7.15 -4.48
C THR A 134 -2.40 -8.60 -4.78
N PHE A 135 -1.15 -8.92 -4.47
CA PHE A 135 -0.62 -10.28 -4.62
C PHE A 135 -1.54 -11.31 -3.95
N SER A 136 -1.85 -12.39 -4.67
CA SER A 136 -2.81 -13.40 -4.20
C SER A 136 -2.43 -14.84 -4.49
N TYR A 137 -1.23 -15.09 -5.03
CA TYR A 137 -0.71 -16.45 -5.31
C TYR A 137 0.10 -17.01 -4.12
N TRP A 138 -0.32 -16.69 -2.90
CA TRP A 138 0.35 -17.07 -1.66
C TRP A 138 0.57 -18.58 -1.53
N GLN A 139 -0.28 -19.42 -2.13
CA GLN A 139 -0.17 -20.88 -2.09
C GLN A 139 1.12 -21.42 -2.69
N TYR A 140 1.80 -20.65 -3.56
CA TYR A 140 3.03 -21.09 -4.22
C TYR A 140 4.30 -20.59 -3.55
N ILE A 141 4.23 -19.61 -2.64
CA ILE A 141 5.41 -19.09 -1.94
C ILE A 141 5.47 -19.58 -0.51
N ASP A 142 6.69 -19.80 -0.02
CA ASP A 142 7.00 -20.19 1.36
C ASP A 142 7.41 -18.99 2.20
N LYS A 143 7.82 -17.91 1.53
CA LYS A 143 8.30 -16.70 2.18
C LYS A 143 8.13 -15.51 1.27
N LEU A 144 7.74 -14.38 1.85
CA LEU A 144 7.82 -13.08 1.20
C LEU A 144 9.00 -12.31 1.80
N VAL A 145 9.85 -11.73 0.95
CA VAL A 145 10.73 -10.63 1.34
C VAL A 145 10.09 -9.35 0.84
N TYR A 146 9.77 -8.46 1.77
CA TYR A 146 9.24 -7.14 1.47
C TYR A 146 10.37 -6.27 0.93
N TRP A 147 10.48 -6.18 -0.39
CA TRP A 147 11.57 -5.47 -1.05
C TRP A 147 11.38 -3.96 -0.94
N GLY A 148 12.39 -3.29 -0.38
CA GLY A 148 12.45 -1.85 -0.22
C GLY A 148 13.81 -1.43 0.34
N GLY A 149 14.03 -0.13 0.42
CA GLY A 149 15.27 0.46 0.94
C GLY A 149 16.05 1.17 -0.16
N SER A 150 16.57 2.35 0.16
CA SER A 150 17.39 3.14 -0.75
C SER A 150 18.32 4.07 0.03
N SER A 151 19.38 4.54 -0.62
CA SER A 151 20.35 5.48 -0.03
C SER A 151 19.74 6.85 0.30
N GLY A 152 18.58 7.20 -0.29
CA GLY A 152 17.87 8.47 -0.06
C GLY A 152 16.72 8.37 0.93
N GLU A 153 16.12 7.19 1.10
CA GLU A 153 14.93 7.00 1.96
C GLU A 153 15.28 6.32 3.28
N GLY A 154 16.22 5.37 3.30
CA GLY A 154 16.51 4.54 4.47
C GLY A 154 16.80 3.10 4.04
N ILE A 155 17.62 2.38 4.80
CA ILE A 155 18.15 1.06 4.41
C ILE A 155 17.61 -0.11 5.23
N ILE A 156 16.87 0.17 6.31
CA ILE A 156 16.22 -0.83 7.16
C ILE A 156 14.71 -0.64 7.03
N VAL A 157 14.04 -1.59 6.39
CA VAL A 157 12.64 -1.46 5.95
C VAL A 157 11.81 -2.64 6.44
N PRO A 158 10.97 -2.46 7.47
CA PRO A 158 9.99 -3.46 7.86
C PRO A 158 8.85 -3.52 6.84
N PRO A 159 8.14 -4.65 6.75
CA PRO A 159 6.96 -4.75 5.91
C PRO A 159 5.79 -3.88 6.42
N GLY A 160 4.98 -3.37 5.49
CA GLY A 160 3.72 -2.69 5.83
C GLY A 160 2.69 -3.63 6.44
N ALA A 161 1.92 -3.16 7.43
CA ALA A 161 0.97 -3.98 8.19
C ALA A 161 -0.07 -4.70 7.31
N ASP A 162 -0.54 -4.04 6.26
CA ASP A 162 -1.51 -4.58 5.32
C ASP A 162 -0.97 -5.76 4.50
N VAL A 163 0.33 -5.76 4.20
CA VAL A 163 1.03 -6.87 3.55
C VAL A 163 1.27 -8.02 4.52
N ILE A 164 1.71 -7.71 5.75
CA ILE A 164 1.89 -8.72 6.80
C ILE A 164 0.56 -9.45 7.02
N ASP A 165 -0.53 -8.70 7.25
CA ASP A 165 -1.84 -9.27 7.52
C ASP A 165 -2.33 -10.18 6.37
N SER A 166 -2.12 -9.76 5.11
CA SER A 166 -2.46 -10.55 3.92
C SER A 166 -1.66 -11.85 3.83
N ALA A 167 -0.34 -11.78 4.02
CA ALA A 167 0.56 -12.92 3.98
C ALA A 167 0.31 -13.90 5.13
N HIS A 168 0.19 -13.38 6.35
CA HIS A 168 -0.07 -14.14 7.58
C HIS A 168 -1.39 -14.90 7.51
N LYS A 169 -2.45 -14.29 6.99
CA LYS A 169 -3.73 -14.99 6.78
C LYS A 169 -3.56 -16.22 5.90
N ASN A 170 -2.66 -16.16 4.92
CA ASN A 170 -2.30 -17.24 4.01
C ASN A 170 -1.15 -18.14 4.51
N GLY A 171 -0.66 -17.92 5.73
CA GLY A 171 0.40 -18.69 6.36
C GLY A 171 1.78 -18.51 5.71
N VAL A 172 2.06 -17.33 5.16
CA VAL A 172 3.37 -16.96 4.60
C VAL A 172 4.09 -16.03 5.57
N PRO A 173 5.27 -16.40 6.08
CA PRO A 173 6.12 -15.48 6.82
C PRO A 173 6.66 -14.36 5.91
N VAL A 174 6.76 -13.15 6.47
CA VAL A 174 7.25 -11.94 5.79
C VAL A 174 8.53 -11.46 6.45
N LEU A 175 9.59 -11.31 5.65
CA LEU A 175 10.82 -10.67 6.08
C LEU A 175 10.84 -9.20 5.66
N GLY A 176 11.30 -8.33 6.55
CA GLY A 176 11.76 -7.00 6.19
C GLY A 176 13.08 -7.06 5.41
N THR A 177 13.51 -5.93 4.87
CA THR A 177 14.76 -5.83 4.11
C THR A 177 15.76 -4.93 4.85
N ILE A 178 17.01 -5.40 4.95
CA ILE A 178 18.18 -4.62 5.32
C ILE A 178 19.06 -4.57 4.08
N PHE A 179 19.08 -3.43 3.41
CA PHE A 179 19.76 -3.26 2.12
C PHE A 179 20.90 -2.27 2.22
N PHE A 180 22.14 -2.77 2.23
CA PHE A 180 23.33 -1.93 2.13
C PHE A 180 23.64 -1.70 0.64
N PRO A 181 23.39 -0.50 0.07
CA PRO A 181 23.47 -0.30 -1.37
C PRO A 181 24.91 -0.35 -1.88
N MET A 182 25.08 -0.57 -3.18
CA MET A 182 26.37 -0.36 -3.84
C MET A 182 26.85 1.09 -3.72
N VAL A 183 28.16 1.29 -3.65
CA VAL A 183 28.76 2.64 -3.56
C VAL A 183 28.35 3.53 -4.73
N GLN A 184 28.22 2.94 -5.93
CA GLN A 184 27.77 3.63 -7.15
C GLN A 184 26.31 4.15 -7.06
N HIS A 185 25.51 3.58 -6.16
CA HIS A 185 24.12 3.95 -5.90
C HIS A 185 23.95 4.70 -4.56
N GLY A 186 25.04 5.29 -4.04
CA GLY A 186 25.03 6.09 -2.82
C GLY A 186 25.22 5.28 -1.53
N GLY A 187 25.61 4.01 -1.64
CA GLY A 187 25.98 3.17 -0.49
C GLY A 187 27.16 3.73 0.30
N LYS A 188 27.12 3.59 1.62
CA LYS A 188 28.13 4.11 2.55
C LYS A 188 28.56 3.04 3.53
N VAL A 189 29.86 2.75 3.59
CA VAL A 189 30.45 1.83 4.59
C VAL A 189 30.13 2.27 6.02
N GLN A 190 30.03 3.58 6.26
CA GLN A 190 29.61 4.12 7.55
C GLN A 190 28.30 3.48 8.07
N TRP A 191 27.33 3.22 7.21
CA TRP A 191 26.08 2.59 7.64
C TRP A 191 26.28 1.13 8.07
N LEU A 192 27.20 0.41 7.43
CA LEU A 192 27.59 -0.93 7.83
C LEU A 192 28.33 -0.91 9.17
N ASP A 193 29.24 0.05 9.37
CA ASP A 193 29.95 0.26 10.64
C ASP A 193 29.00 0.58 11.80
N GLU A 194 28.06 1.51 11.59
CA GLU A 194 27.02 1.88 12.56
C GLU A 194 26.12 0.69 12.89
N PHE A 195 25.72 -0.08 11.88
CA PHE A 195 24.88 -1.26 12.05
C PHE A 195 25.57 -2.38 12.84
N LEU A 196 26.87 -2.60 12.60
CA LEU A 196 27.69 -3.63 13.26
C LEU A 196 28.37 -3.14 14.53
N GLN A 197 28.04 -1.94 15.02
CA GLN A 197 28.64 -1.38 16.22
C GLN A 197 28.31 -2.25 17.46
N LYS A 198 29.34 -2.49 18.29
CA LYS A 198 29.19 -3.11 19.60
C LYS A 198 29.17 -2.07 20.71
N ASP A 199 28.41 -2.33 21.77
CA ASP A 199 28.44 -1.55 23.00
C ASP A 199 29.72 -1.83 23.82
N SER A 200 29.89 -1.13 24.95
CA SER A 200 31.04 -1.33 25.85
C SER A 200 31.11 -2.73 26.47
N ASN A 201 30.03 -3.51 26.42
CA ASN A 201 29.95 -4.88 26.90
C ASN A 201 30.17 -5.91 25.78
N GLY A 202 30.39 -5.47 24.54
CA GLY A 202 30.59 -6.33 23.38
C GLY A 202 29.29 -6.85 22.73
N ASN A 203 28.12 -6.34 23.13
CA ASN A 203 26.84 -6.73 22.52
C ASN A 203 26.56 -5.90 21.27
N PHE A 204 25.80 -6.45 20.33
CA PHE A 204 25.24 -5.71 19.18
C PHE A 204 23.86 -5.10 19.54
N PRO A 205 23.74 -3.79 19.80
CA PRO A 205 22.45 -3.18 20.13
C PRO A 205 21.45 -3.27 18.97
N MET A 206 21.96 -3.23 17.74
CA MET A 206 21.15 -3.37 16.53
C MET A 206 20.40 -4.72 16.49
N ALA A 207 21.00 -5.81 16.99
CA ALA A 207 20.33 -7.11 17.03
C ALA A 207 19.09 -7.07 17.94
N ASP A 208 19.19 -6.40 19.09
CA ASP A 208 18.06 -6.20 20.00
C ASP A 208 16.96 -5.33 19.37
N LYS A 209 17.36 -4.25 18.69
CA LYS A 209 16.42 -3.36 17.99
C LYS A 209 15.67 -4.05 16.87
N LEU A 210 16.34 -4.85 16.03
CA LEU A 210 15.66 -5.60 14.98
C LEU A 210 14.65 -6.61 15.53
N ILE A 211 14.96 -7.26 16.66
CA ILE A 211 14.02 -8.17 17.35
C ILE A 211 12.84 -7.39 17.93
N GLU A 212 13.09 -6.23 18.55
CA GLU A 212 12.06 -5.33 19.07
C GLU A 212 11.09 -4.87 17.97
N VAL A 213 11.62 -4.48 16.80
CA VAL A 213 10.82 -4.10 15.63
C VAL A 213 9.96 -5.27 15.16
N CYS A 214 10.53 -6.46 14.96
CA CYS A 214 9.77 -7.65 14.56
C CYS A 214 8.62 -7.96 15.54
N LYS A 215 8.89 -7.91 16.85
CA LYS A 215 7.87 -8.19 17.89
C LYS A 215 6.81 -7.10 18.00
N THR A 216 7.19 -5.84 17.78
CA THR A 216 6.27 -4.71 17.90
C THR A 216 5.31 -4.63 16.71
N ILE A 217 5.84 -4.77 15.49
CA ILE A 217 5.09 -4.69 14.24
C ILE A 217 4.40 -6.03 13.94
N GLY A 218 5.04 -7.16 14.29
CA GLY A 218 4.51 -8.51 14.16
C GLY A 218 4.85 -9.18 12.83
N PHE A 219 6.14 -9.25 12.45
CA PHE A 219 6.63 -9.96 11.25
C PHE A 219 7.83 -10.85 11.58
N ASP A 220 8.27 -11.66 10.61
CA ASP A 220 8.97 -12.93 10.89
C ASP A 220 10.49 -12.91 10.71
N GLY A 221 11.11 -11.72 10.53
CA GLY A 221 12.56 -11.57 10.48
C GLY A 221 13.06 -10.72 9.31
N TRP A 222 14.29 -10.97 8.85
CA TRP A 222 15.03 -10.06 7.98
C TRP A 222 15.76 -10.75 6.83
N PHE A 223 15.64 -10.15 5.64
CA PHE A 223 16.53 -10.37 4.51
C PHE A 223 17.68 -9.38 4.57
N ILE A 224 18.92 -9.87 4.57
CA ILE A 224 20.12 -9.04 4.58
C ILE A 224 20.74 -9.08 3.18
N ASN A 225 20.72 -7.93 2.51
CA ASN A 225 21.43 -7.70 1.26
C ASN A 225 22.60 -6.75 1.51
N GLU A 226 23.79 -7.31 1.64
CA GLU A 226 25.01 -6.53 1.79
C GLU A 226 25.68 -6.35 0.43
N GLU A 227 25.59 -5.17 -0.17
CA GLU A 227 26.23 -4.85 -1.45
C GLU A 227 27.16 -3.63 -1.34
N THR A 228 27.44 -3.16 -0.12
CA THR A 228 28.35 -2.04 0.08
C THR A 228 29.77 -2.53 -0.12
N GLY A 229 30.45 -1.98 -1.13
CA GLY A 229 31.83 -2.32 -1.43
C GLY A 229 32.15 -2.07 -2.90
N LEU A 230 33.36 -2.44 -3.29
CA LEU A 230 33.82 -2.40 -4.68
C LEU A 230 33.89 -3.82 -5.23
N ALA A 231 33.25 -4.05 -6.36
CA ALA A 231 33.37 -5.28 -7.12
C ALA A 231 34.63 -5.25 -8.01
N GLU A 232 35.07 -6.42 -8.48
CA GLU A 232 36.18 -6.52 -9.42
C GLU A 232 35.83 -5.82 -10.74
N GLY A 233 36.55 -4.74 -11.09
CA GLY A 233 36.31 -3.93 -12.29
C GLY A 233 35.70 -2.55 -12.05
N ASP A 234 35.39 -2.20 -10.80
CA ASP A 234 34.95 -0.84 -10.44
C ASP A 234 36.07 0.20 -10.65
N ASN A 235 35.69 1.40 -11.11
CA ASN A 235 36.61 2.46 -11.50
C ASN A 235 37.51 2.92 -10.33
N GLU A 236 38.83 3.02 -10.54
CA GLU A 236 39.81 3.31 -9.47
C GLU A 236 39.61 4.67 -8.78
N ASP A 237 38.88 5.62 -9.39
CA ASP A 237 38.58 6.95 -8.83
C ASP A 237 37.65 6.93 -7.60
N ILE A 238 37.00 5.79 -7.28
CA ILE A 238 36.12 5.63 -6.09
C ILE A 238 36.92 5.11 -4.86
N SER A 239 38.24 4.93 -4.99
CA SER A 239 39.11 4.29 -4.00
C SER A 239 39.55 5.18 -2.80
N LYS A 240 38.62 5.88 -2.14
CA LYS A 240 38.93 6.36 -0.78
C LYS A 240 38.97 5.15 0.16
N GLU A 241 40.02 4.98 0.96
CA GLU A 241 40.13 3.89 1.95
C GLU A 241 38.88 3.72 2.85
N SER A 242 38.09 4.78 3.02
CA SER A 242 36.81 4.81 3.72
C SER A 242 35.62 4.12 3.00
N SER A 243 35.81 3.52 1.82
CA SER A 243 34.79 2.76 1.07
C SER A 243 35.04 1.25 1.03
N LYS A 244 36.05 0.75 1.74
CA LYS A 244 36.45 -0.67 1.69
C LYS A 244 35.82 -1.51 2.81
N VAL A 245 34.80 -2.28 2.43
CA VAL A 245 34.41 -3.48 3.18
C VAL A 245 35.56 -4.49 3.13
N ASN A 246 35.79 -5.19 4.23
CA ASN A 246 36.95 -6.07 4.43
C ASN A 246 36.58 -7.28 5.29
N GLN A 247 37.53 -8.20 5.47
CA GLN A 247 37.31 -9.44 6.24
C GLN A 247 36.74 -9.20 7.64
N LYS A 248 37.10 -8.08 8.30
CA LYS A 248 36.57 -7.77 9.63
C LYS A 248 35.06 -7.51 9.63
N HIS A 249 34.56 -6.90 8.56
CA HIS A 249 33.11 -6.71 8.40
C HIS A 249 32.40 -8.05 8.20
N ALA A 250 32.97 -8.97 7.42
CA ALA A 250 32.42 -10.31 7.24
C ALA A 250 32.39 -11.10 8.57
N GLU A 251 33.45 -11.02 9.39
CA GLU A 251 33.48 -11.59 10.74
C GLU A 251 32.38 -11.00 11.64
N LEU A 252 32.27 -9.67 11.68
CA LEU A 252 31.26 -8.98 12.50
C LEU A 252 29.84 -9.28 12.03
N MET A 253 29.59 -9.37 10.73
CA MET A 253 28.28 -9.72 10.17
C MET A 253 27.88 -11.16 10.53
N GLN A 254 28.80 -12.12 10.42
CA GLN A 254 28.51 -13.49 10.84
C GLN A 254 28.21 -13.56 12.34
N GLU A 255 29.01 -12.89 13.17
CA GLU A 255 28.79 -12.82 14.62
C GLU A 255 27.45 -12.17 14.94
N PHE A 256 27.10 -11.08 14.25
CA PHE A 256 25.83 -10.39 14.38
C PHE A 256 24.65 -11.31 14.08
N ILE A 257 24.68 -12.04 12.96
CA ILE A 257 23.62 -12.99 12.59
C ILE A 257 23.48 -14.08 13.66
N LYS A 258 24.60 -14.62 14.17
CA LYS A 258 24.58 -15.61 15.25
C LYS A 258 23.94 -15.05 16.52
N VAL A 259 24.32 -13.85 16.95
CA VAL A 259 23.74 -13.19 18.13
C VAL A 259 22.25 -12.93 17.94
N PHE A 260 21.84 -12.45 16.77
CA PHE A 260 20.43 -12.28 16.43
C PHE A 260 19.67 -13.61 16.55
N LYS A 261 20.19 -14.69 15.93
CA LYS A 261 19.57 -16.01 15.94
C LYS A 261 19.55 -16.65 17.33
N GLU A 262 20.57 -16.44 18.15
CA GLU A 262 20.58 -16.92 19.54
C GLU A 262 19.49 -16.23 20.37
N LYS A 263 19.35 -14.90 20.23
CA LYS A 263 18.36 -14.09 20.96
C LYS A 263 16.93 -14.31 20.46
N ALA A 264 16.75 -14.39 19.14
CA ALA A 264 15.46 -14.60 18.48
C ALA A 264 15.02 -16.08 18.48
N LYS A 265 15.95 -17.01 18.70
CA LYS A 265 15.74 -18.46 18.60
C LYS A 265 15.13 -18.82 17.23
N ASP A 266 14.22 -19.79 17.23
CA ASP A 266 13.48 -20.22 16.04
C ASP A 266 12.26 -19.33 15.72
N GLU A 267 12.05 -18.22 16.45
CA GLU A 267 10.88 -17.33 16.26
C GLU A 267 11.04 -16.41 15.04
N LEU A 268 12.27 -15.97 14.72
CA LEU A 268 12.56 -15.06 13.61
C LEU A 268 13.62 -15.64 12.67
N GLN A 269 13.50 -15.31 11.38
CA GLN A 269 14.33 -15.85 10.32
C GLN A 269 15.31 -14.81 9.78
N VAL A 270 16.49 -15.28 9.36
CA VAL A 270 17.47 -14.50 8.61
C VAL A 270 17.72 -15.18 7.28
N MET A 271 17.53 -14.43 6.20
CA MET A 271 17.94 -14.85 4.85
C MET A 271 19.07 -13.95 4.37
N TRP A 272 20.12 -14.58 3.86
CA TRP A 272 21.34 -13.91 3.40
C TRP A 272 21.40 -13.85 1.86
N TYR A 273 21.85 -12.74 1.28
CA TYR A 273 22.11 -12.64 -0.16
C TYR A 273 23.55 -13.02 -0.52
N ASP A 274 23.73 -13.80 -1.59
CA ASP A 274 25.04 -14.23 -2.10
C ASP A 274 25.84 -13.06 -2.71
N SER A 275 26.47 -12.25 -1.87
CA SER A 275 27.28 -11.07 -2.26
C SER A 275 28.64 -11.02 -1.56
N LEU A 276 28.68 -10.67 -0.27
CA LEU A 276 29.91 -10.61 0.54
C LEU A 276 30.49 -12.01 0.72
N THR A 277 31.80 -12.14 0.57
CA THR A 277 32.55 -13.37 0.87
C THR A 277 33.20 -13.32 2.24
N LYS A 278 33.63 -14.47 2.77
CA LYS A 278 34.36 -14.58 4.04
C LYS A 278 35.63 -13.73 4.12
N ASP A 279 36.24 -13.42 2.97
CA ASP A 279 37.43 -12.56 2.88
C ASP A 279 37.07 -11.07 2.83
N GLY A 280 35.78 -10.74 2.91
CA GLY A 280 35.27 -9.37 2.87
C GLY A 280 35.24 -8.74 1.48
N LYS A 281 35.16 -9.55 0.42
CA LYS A 281 35.09 -9.09 -0.97
C LYS A 281 33.68 -9.21 -1.52
N MET A 282 33.25 -8.22 -2.31
CA MET A 282 32.05 -8.30 -3.15
C MET A 282 32.31 -9.23 -4.33
N ASP A 283 31.79 -10.46 -4.25
CA ASP A 283 32.01 -11.51 -5.26
C ASP A 283 30.83 -12.49 -5.25
N TRP A 284 29.78 -12.20 -6.05
CA TRP A 284 28.60 -13.05 -6.18
C TRP A 284 28.95 -14.42 -6.78
N GLN A 285 28.81 -15.48 -6.00
CA GLN A 285 29.23 -16.82 -6.42
C GLN A 285 28.21 -17.48 -7.36
N ASN A 286 26.96 -17.01 -7.35
CA ASN A 286 25.82 -17.57 -8.08
C ASN A 286 25.50 -19.02 -7.66
N ALA A 287 26.05 -19.44 -6.53
CA ALA A 287 26.15 -20.81 -6.05
C ALA A 287 26.56 -20.82 -4.57
N LEU A 288 26.28 -21.91 -3.87
CA LEU A 288 26.89 -22.15 -2.57
C LEU A 288 28.33 -22.66 -2.74
N THR A 289 29.30 -22.01 -2.09
CA THR A 289 30.74 -22.31 -2.19
C THR A 289 31.45 -22.12 -0.84
N ASP A 290 32.73 -22.50 -0.77
CA ASP A 290 33.59 -22.27 0.42
C ASP A 290 33.85 -20.78 0.73
N LYS A 291 33.43 -19.86 -0.15
CA LYS A 291 33.59 -18.40 0.05
C LYS A 291 32.39 -17.77 0.74
N ASN A 292 31.19 -18.34 0.60
CA ASN A 292 29.94 -17.78 1.11
C ASN A 292 29.17 -18.73 2.05
N ASP A 293 29.53 -20.02 2.12
CA ASP A 293 28.97 -20.96 3.13
C ASP A 293 29.16 -20.46 4.57
N TYR A 294 30.17 -19.62 4.77
CA TYR A 294 30.44 -18.83 5.98
C TYR A 294 29.20 -18.12 6.55
N PHE A 295 28.24 -17.68 5.73
CA PHE A 295 27.02 -17.02 6.22
C PHE A 295 25.87 -17.98 6.52
N LEU A 296 26.03 -19.27 6.20
CA LEU A 296 25.06 -20.31 6.52
C LEU A 296 25.50 -21.23 7.66
N ILE A 297 26.81 -21.50 7.76
CA ILE A 297 27.41 -22.30 8.83
C ILE A 297 28.72 -21.69 9.31
N ASP A 298 29.03 -21.90 10.58
CA ASP A 298 30.31 -21.50 11.16
C ASP A 298 31.38 -22.61 11.07
N SER A 299 32.55 -22.35 11.65
CA SER A 299 33.67 -23.30 11.68
C SER A 299 33.36 -24.60 12.43
N ASP A 300 32.41 -24.56 13.37
CA ASP A 300 31.95 -25.72 14.15
C ASP A 300 30.79 -26.46 13.45
N LYS A 301 30.38 -25.98 12.26
CA LYS A 301 29.26 -26.47 11.46
C LYS A 301 27.90 -26.25 12.11
N GLU A 302 27.82 -25.28 13.01
CA GLU A 302 26.54 -24.80 13.54
C GLU A 302 25.92 -23.79 12.59
N LYS A 303 24.59 -23.72 12.58
CA LYS A 303 23.84 -22.85 11.65
C LYS A 303 24.05 -21.37 12.00
N VAL A 304 24.17 -20.55 10.95
CA VAL A 304 24.25 -19.08 11.02
C VAL A 304 22.94 -18.47 10.51
N ALA A 305 22.78 -18.22 9.21
CA ALA A 305 21.49 -17.81 8.64
C ALA A 305 20.60 -19.03 8.32
N ASP A 306 19.28 -18.82 8.23
CA ASP A 306 18.32 -19.89 7.93
C ASP A 306 18.33 -20.29 6.45
N SER A 307 18.65 -19.37 5.56
CA SER A 307 18.62 -19.59 4.11
C SER A 307 19.48 -18.59 3.34
N MET A 308 19.80 -18.92 2.10
CA MET A 308 20.57 -18.07 1.20
C MET A 308 19.87 -17.87 -0.13
N PHE A 309 19.79 -16.61 -0.59
CA PHE A 309 19.38 -16.26 -1.94
C PHE A 309 20.63 -16.20 -2.82
N LEU A 310 20.72 -17.10 -3.80
CA LEU A 310 21.85 -17.21 -4.73
C LEU A 310 21.70 -16.21 -5.88
N ASN A 311 22.81 -15.58 -6.29
CA ASN A 311 22.79 -14.59 -7.37
C ASN A 311 22.38 -15.20 -8.73
N PHE A 312 21.93 -14.36 -9.67
CA PHE A 312 21.17 -14.74 -10.86
C PHE A 312 21.95 -15.50 -11.95
N TRP A 313 23.28 -15.39 -12.00
CA TRP A 313 24.06 -15.79 -13.18
C TRP A 313 24.26 -17.30 -13.34
N TRP A 314 23.64 -18.14 -12.51
CA TRP A 314 23.55 -19.58 -12.78
C TRP A 314 22.82 -19.90 -14.10
N THR A 315 22.01 -18.96 -14.60
CA THR A 315 21.36 -19.03 -15.92
C THR A 315 22.29 -18.69 -17.10
N ASN A 316 23.48 -18.13 -16.85
CA ASN A 316 24.38 -17.65 -17.89
C ASN A 316 24.98 -18.80 -18.71
N LYS A 317 24.86 -18.72 -20.04
CA LYS A 317 25.42 -19.72 -20.96
C LYS A 317 26.92 -19.95 -20.75
N LYS A 318 27.70 -18.91 -20.42
CA LYS A 318 29.15 -19.03 -20.19
C LYS A 318 29.50 -19.82 -18.92
N LEU A 319 28.56 -19.93 -17.98
CA LEU A 319 28.74 -20.64 -16.71
C LEU A 319 28.05 -22.02 -16.71
N ALA A 320 27.35 -22.39 -17.79
CA ALA A 320 26.55 -23.62 -17.86
C ALA A 320 27.37 -24.89 -17.60
N GLU A 321 28.61 -24.96 -18.08
CA GLU A 321 29.51 -26.11 -17.87
C GLU A 321 29.83 -26.35 -16.38
N LYS A 322 29.71 -25.32 -15.53
CA LYS A 322 29.97 -25.42 -14.09
C LYS A 322 28.83 -26.09 -13.31
N GLN A 323 27.64 -26.25 -13.90
CA GLN A 323 26.45 -26.84 -13.26
C GLN A 323 26.22 -26.34 -11.82
N LEU A 324 26.24 -25.01 -11.65
CA LEU A 324 26.37 -24.34 -10.35
C LEU A 324 25.33 -24.78 -9.30
N LEU A 325 24.08 -25.01 -9.68
CA LEU A 325 23.03 -25.42 -8.75
C LEU A 325 23.15 -26.89 -8.32
N LYS A 326 23.62 -27.76 -9.23
CA LYS A 326 23.95 -29.14 -8.87
C LYS A 326 25.13 -29.18 -7.89
N ALA A 327 26.19 -28.41 -8.16
CA ALA A 327 27.31 -28.27 -7.24
C ALA A 327 26.88 -27.70 -5.87
N SER A 328 25.96 -26.73 -5.87
CA SER A 328 25.38 -26.18 -4.64
C SER A 328 24.60 -27.22 -3.84
N ASN A 329 23.82 -28.09 -4.51
CA ASN A 329 23.10 -29.20 -3.88
C ASN A 329 24.06 -30.22 -3.24
N GLU A 330 25.13 -30.59 -3.94
CA GLU A 330 26.16 -31.51 -3.44
C GLU A 330 26.90 -30.92 -2.23
N LYS A 331 27.31 -29.64 -2.32
CA LYS A 331 27.95 -28.92 -1.22
C LYS A 331 27.04 -28.79 -0.01
N ALA A 332 25.77 -28.41 -0.19
CA ALA A 332 24.79 -28.32 0.89
C ALA A 332 24.66 -29.64 1.65
N LYS A 333 24.54 -30.76 0.92
CA LYS A 333 24.53 -32.11 1.51
C LYS A 333 25.83 -32.42 2.26
N GLN A 334 27.00 -32.06 1.72
CA GLN A 334 28.30 -32.25 2.36
C GLN A 334 28.40 -31.52 3.71
N ILE A 335 27.86 -30.30 3.78
CA ILE A 335 27.87 -29.46 4.99
C ILE A 335 26.61 -29.62 5.85
N LYS A 336 25.75 -30.59 5.53
CA LYS A 336 24.50 -30.93 6.26
C LYS A 336 23.46 -29.80 6.32
N ILE A 337 23.41 -28.97 5.29
CA ILE A 337 22.32 -28.01 5.07
C ILE A 337 21.32 -28.63 4.09
N ASN A 338 20.04 -28.33 4.27
CA ASN A 338 19.02 -28.73 3.32
C ASN A 338 19.22 -27.94 2.00
N PRO A 339 19.41 -28.60 0.84
CA PRO A 339 19.55 -27.90 -0.43
C PRO A 339 18.38 -26.96 -0.78
N TYR A 340 17.19 -27.21 -0.23
CA TYR A 340 16.01 -26.36 -0.40
C TYR A 340 15.97 -25.12 0.51
N ASP A 341 16.99 -24.90 1.35
CA ASP A 341 17.26 -23.63 2.03
C ASP A 341 18.09 -22.67 1.15
N LEU A 342 18.55 -23.13 -0.02
CA LEU A 342 19.17 -22.31 -1.06
C LEU A 342 18.12 -21.92 -2.11
N TYR A 343 18.00 -20.64 -2.39
CA TYR A 343 17.04 -20.09 -3.35
C TYR A 343 17.78 -19.58 -4.59
N ALA A 344 17.71 -20.32 -5.70
CA ALA A 344 18.31 -19.92 -6.97
C ALA A 344 17.59 -18.68 -7.52
N GLY A 345 18.28 -17.53 -7.53
CA GLY A 345 17.69 -16.26 -7.92
C GLY A 345 17.37 -16.16 -9.41
N ILE A 346 16.20 -15.61 -9.74
CA ILE A 346 15.82 -15.18 -11.08
C ILE A 346 15.42 -13.71 -11.01
N ASP A 347 16.03 -12.88 -11.84
CA ASP A 347 15.66 -11.48 -12.00
C ASP A 347 14.48 -11.35 -12.99
N LEU A 348 13.31 -10.97 -12.48
CA LEU A 348 12.11 -10.74 -13.27
C LEU A 348 11.82 -9.26 -13.50
N GLN A 349 12.61 -8.34 -12.93
CA GLN A 349 12.25 -6.93 -12.82
C GLN A 349 11.99 -6.28 -14.19
N ALA A 350 12.90 -6.52 -15.14
CA ALA A 350 12.82 -5.89 -16.47
C ALA A 350 11.90 -6.65 -17.44
N ASN A 351 11.97 -7.98 -17.46
CA ASN A 351 11.41 -8.79 -18.55
C ASN A 351 10.32 -9.79 -18.09
N GLY A 352 10.08 -9.94 -16.79
CA GLY A 352 9.09 -10.85 -16.26
C GLY A 352 9.21 -12.27 -16.81
N THR A 353 8.09 -12.83 -17.27
CA THR A 353 8.04 -14.17 -17.88
C THR A 353 8.74 -14.28 -19.23
N SER A 354 9.23 -13.17 -19.80
CA SER A 354 10.09 -13.18 -20.99
C SER A 354 11.57 -13.34 -20.65
N THR A 355 11.94 -13.37 -19.36
CA THR A 355 13.31 -13.64 -18.91
C THR A 355 13.71 -15.07 -19.30
N PRO A 356 14.80 -15.26 -20.06
CA PRO A 356 15.22 -16.60 -20.49
C PRO A 356 15.85 -17.38 -19.33
N ILE A 357 15.24 -18.51 -18.95
CA ILE A 357 15.69 -19.33 -17.82
C ILE A 357 16.22 -20.67 -18.31
N ARG A 358 17.46 -21.01 -17.94
CA ARG A 358 18.07 -22.30 -18.24
C ARG A 358 17.58 -23.38 -17.27
N TRP A 359 16.33 -23.81 -17.44
CA TRP A 359 15.72 -24.84 -16.58
C TRP A 359 16.50 -26.16 -16.58
N ASP A 360 17.22 -26.46 -17.67
CA ASP A 360 18.13 -27.61 -17.78
C ASP A 360 19.29 -27.60 -16.77
N LEU A 361 19.65 -26.42 -16.23
CA LEU A 361 20.66 -26.26 -15.19
C LEU A 361 20.05 -26.26 -13.77
N PHE A 362 18.72 -26.16 -13.68
CA PHE A 362 17.97 -26.08 -12.43
C PHE A 362 17.43 -27.43 -11.96
N GLU A 363 17.10 -28.32 -12.90
CA GLU A 363 16.49 -29.62 -12.64
C GLU A 363 17.39 -30.81 -13.05
N ASP A 364 17.17 -31.97 -12.44
CA ASP A 364 17.82 -33.22 -12.83
C ASP A 364 17.08 -33.93 -13.99
N GLU A 365 17.55 -35.14 -14.34
CA GLU A 365 16.95 -35.97 -15.39
C GLU A 365 15.49 -36.39 -15.10
N ASN A 366 15.10 -36.38 -13.83
CA ASN A 366 13.73 -36.68 -13.36
C ASN A 366 12.89 -35.42 -13.15
N LYS A 367 13.36 -34.25 -13.62
CA LYS A 367 12.68 -32.95 -13.49
C LYS A 367 12.57 -32.47 -12.04
N ILE A 368 13.44 -32.95 -11.16
CA ILE A 368 13.50 -32.54 -9.77
C ILE A 368 14.47 -31.36 -9.62
N PRO A 369 14.05 -30.23 -9.04
CA PRO A 369 14.94 -29.10 -8.78
C PRO A 369 16.08 -29.44 -7.81
N TYR A 370 17.30 -28.96 -8.12
CA TYR A 370 18.46 -29.09 -7.23
C TYR A 370 18.37 -28.22 -5.97
N THR A 371 17.71 -27.07 -6.06
CA THR A 371 17.55 -26.10 -4.97
C THR A 371 16.13 -25.54 -4.98
N SER A 372 15.80 -24.67 -4.02
CA SER A 372 14.60 -23.82 -4.08
C SER A 372 14.78 -22.68 -5.09
N LEU A 373 13.72 -21.90 -5.32
CA LEU A 373 13.72 -20.80 -6.30
C LEU A 373 13.47 -19.45 -5.65
N GLY A 374 14.31 -18.47 -5.97
CA GLY A 374 14.15 -17.08 -5.55
C GLY A 374 13.68 -16.21 -6.70
N LEU A 375 12.54 -15.53 -6.54
CA LEU A 375 12.01 -14.62 -7.54
C LEU A 375 12.34 -13.19 -7.11
N TYR A 376 13.22 -12.50 -7.83
CA TYR A 376 13.51 -11.09 -7.64
C TYR A 376 12.56 -10.23 -8.48
N CYS A 377 11.84 -9.33 -7.82
CA CYS A 377 10.81 -8.47 -8.39
C CYS A 377 9.70 -9.18 -9.21
N PRO A 378 9.03 -10.24 -8.68
CA PRO A 378 7.84 -10.79 -9.32
C PRO A 378 6.69 -9.77 -9.39
N SER A 379 6.76 -8.70 -8.60
CA SER A 379 5.91 -7.49 -8.71
C SER A 379 5.93 -6.83 -10.09
N TRP A 380 6.83 -7.23 -11.00
CA TRP A 380 6.74 -6.95 -12.43
C TRP A 380 5.33 -7.15 -12.97
N THR A 381 4.60 -8.17 -12.50
CA THR A 381 3.21 -8.44 -12.92
C THR A 381 2.32 -7.22 -12.73
N TYR A 382 2.49 -6.50 -11.62
CA TYR A 382 1.77 -5.28 -11.30
C TYR A 382 2.35 -4.06 -12.02
N TYR A 383 3.65 -3.78 -11.86
CA TYR A 383 4.26 -2.54 -12.38
C TYR A 383 4.29 -2.45 -13.91
N SER A 384 4.29 -3.58 -14.59
CA SER A 384 4.28 -3.59 -16.07
C SER A 384 2.87 -3.66 -16.65
N ALA A 385 1.82 -3.84 -15.85
CA ALA A 385 0.45 -3.96 -16.34
C ALA A 385 -0.17 -2.56 -16.58
N GLY A 386 -0.81 -2.37 -17.73
CA GLY A 386 -1.55 -1.15 -18.03
C GLY A 386 -2.96 -1.12 -17.44
N ASN A 387 -3.50 -2.27 -17.01
CA ASN A 387 -4.82 -2.40 -16.40
C ASN A 387 -4.95 -3.69 -15.57
N ILE A 388 -6.08 -3.85 -14.90
CA ILE A 388 -6.33 -4.97 -13.97
C ILE A 388 -6.40 -6.34 -14.66
N ASP A 389 -6.95 -6.43 -15.87
CA ASP A 389 -7.04 -7.69 -16.61
C ASP A 389 -5.65 -8.17 -17.02
N GLU A 390 -4.79 -7.25 -17.45
CA GLU A 390 -3.39 -7.55 -17.74
C GLU A 390 -2.63 -7.98 -16.49
N PHE A 391 -2.83 -7.32 -15.35
CA PHE A 391 -2.24 -7.73 -14.07
C PHE A 391 -2.62 -9.18 -13.72
N HIS A 392 -3.92 -9.51 -13.76
CA HIS A 392 -4.39 -10.87 -13.47
C HIS A 392 -3.87 -11.91 -14.47
N SER A 393 -3.75 -11.56 -15.76
CA SER A 393 -3.17 -12.42 -16.78
C SER A 393 -1.69 -12.69 -16.53
N LYS A 394 -0.91 -11.65 -16.21
CA LYS A 394 0.53 -11.76 -15.90
C LYS A 394 0.77 -12.56 -14.62
N GLU A 395 0.00 -12.32 -13.56
CA GLU A 395 0.02 -13.13 -12.35
C GLU A 395 -0.29 -14.61 -12.67
N ASN A 396 -1.34 -14.88 -13.45
CA ASN A 396 -1.67 -16.25 -13.82
C ASN A 396 -0.55 -16.93 -14.62
N ARG A 397 0.03 -16.24 -15.61
CA ARG A 397 1.12 -16.79 -16.42
C ARG A 397 2.39 -17.06 -15.62
N LEU A 398 2.73 -16.15 -14.69
CA LEU A 398 3.90 -16.29 -13.82
C LEU A 398 3.72 -17.44 -12.84
N TRP A 399 2.62 -17.44 -12.08
CA TRP A 399 2.45 -18.35 -10.95
C TRP A 399 1.92 -19.73 -11.33
N VAL A 400 1.15 -19.83 -12.42
CA VAL A 400 0.56 -21.09 -12.85
C VAL A 400 1.41 -21.70 -13.96
N ASN A 401 1.04 -21.53 -15.21
CA ASN A 401 1.76 -22.01 -16.40
C ASN A 401 1.09 -21.41 -17.65
N GLU A 402 1.54 -21.81 -18.85
CA GLU A 402 1.00 -21.35 -20.12
C GLU A 402 -0.46 -21.74 -20.39
N PHE A 403 -1.00 -22.71 -19.63
CA PHE A 403 -2.38 -23.15 -19.75
C PHE A 403 -3.33 -22.42 -18.79
N GLY A 404 -2.80 -21.67 -17.83
CA GLY A 404 -3.57 -21.13 -16.71
C GLY A 404 -4.28 -22.22 -15.90
N ASN A 405 -3.72 -23.43 -15.87
CA ASN A 405 -4.27 -24.59 -15.17
C ASN A 405 -3.13 -25.41 -14.55
N PRO A 406 -2.99 -25.43 -13.21
CA PRO A 406 -1.85 -26.06 -12.55
C PRO A 406 -1.87 -27.60 -12.66
N SER A 407 -3.01 -28.22 -12.99
CA SER A 407 -3.09 -29.66 -13.24
C SER A 407 -2.54 -30.11 -14.60
N LYS A 408 -2.22 -29.16 -15.48
CA LYS A 408 -1.62 -29.44 -16.79
C LYS A 408 -0.11 -29.32 -16.67
N GLU A 409 0.60 -30.38 -17.03
CA GLU A 409 2.05 -30.35 -17.17
C GLU A 409 2.47 -29.34 -18.24
N THR A 410 3.51 -28.55 -17.95
CA THR A 410 4.04 -27.58 -18.90
C THR A 410 4.60 -28.29 -20.14
N LYS A 411 4.36 -27.70 -21.30
CA LYS A 411 4.93 -28.10 -22.60
C LYS A 411 6.09 -27.19 -23.02
N VAL A 412 6.43 -26.21 -22.18
CA VAL A 412 7.53 -25.29 -22.42
C VAL A 412 8.86 -26.05 -22.45
N THR A 413 9.68 -25.76 -23.46
CA THR A 413 11.03 -26.33 -23.63
C THR A 413 12.07 -25.21 -23.78
N GLY A 414 13.35 -25.55 -23.61
CA GLY A 414 14.43 -24.56 -23.72
C GLY A 414 14.37 -23.52 -22.59
N THR A 415 14.38 -22.24 -22.96
CA THR A 415 14.54 -21.13 -22.01
C THR A 415 13.28 -20.34 -21.69
N GLU A 416 12.13 -20.70 -22.28
CA GLU A 416 10.89 -20.02 -21.96
C GLU A 416 10.45 -20.33 -20.51
N PHE A 417 9.71 -19.42 -19.89
CA PHE A 417 9.27 -19.53 -18.51
C PHE A 417 8.20 -20.62 -18.31
N LYS A 418 8.42 -21.60 -17.43
CA LYS A 418 7.49 -22.73 -17.23
C LYS A 418 6.26 -22.41 -16.37
N GLY A 419 6.35 -21.39 -15.51
CA GLY A 419 5.33 -21.08 -14.50
C GLY A 419 5.57 -21.83 -13.19
N ILE A 420 5.34 -21.17 -12.05
CA ILE A 420 5.76 -21.69 -10.73
C ILE A 420 5.04 -22.98 -10.33
N SER A 421 3.76 -23.14 -10.71
CA SER A 421 2.98 -24.36 -10.43
C SER A 421 3.56 -25.63 -11.05
N THR A 422 4.51 -25.51 -11.99
CA THR A 422 5.27 -26.65 -12.52
C THR A 422 6.00 -27.40 -11.41
N TYR A 423 6.60 -26.68 -10.46
CA TYR A 423 7.44 -27.26 -9.41
C TYR A 423 6.87 -27.09 -8.01
N SER A 424 6.26 -25.93 -7.71
CA SER A 424 5.67 -25.70 -6.39
C SER A 424 4.33 -26.40 -6.28
N ILE A 425 4.22 -27.28 -5.29
CA ILE A 425 2.94 -27.76 -4.81
C ILE A 425 2.15 -26.62 -4.17
N GLU A 426 0.83 -26.64 -4.34
CA GLU A 426 -0.07 -25.69 -3.71
C GLU A 426 -0.18 -25.94 -2.20
N LYS A 427 0.08 -24.90 -1.40
CA LYS A 427 -0.06 -24.92 0.05
C LYS A 427 -1.40 -24.31 0.46
N THR A 428 -1.95 -24.75 1.59
CA THR A 428 -3.23 -24.23 2.11
C THR A 428 -3.13 -23.88 3.59
N ALA A 429 -3.68 -22.71 3.94
CA ALA A 429 -3.89 -22.26 5.33
C ALA A 429 -5.32 -22.57 5.84
N ILE A 430 -6.11 -23.30 5.07
CA ILE A 430 -7.48 -23.68 5.46
C ILE A 430 -7.42 -24.95 6.31
N THR A 431 -7.02 -24.78 7.58
CA THR A 431 -6.75 -25.89 8.52
C THR A 431 -7.61 -25.84 9.79
N SER A 432 -8.50 -24.85 9.93
CA SER A 432 -9.31 -24.68 11.14
C SER A 432 -10.67 -24.06 10.85
N LEU A 433 -11.67 -24.43 11.65
CA LEU A 433 -13.00 -23.83 11.62
C LEU A 433 -13.10 -22.60 12.55
N PRO A 434 -13.91 -21.58 12.21
CA PRO A 434 -14.64 -21.45 10.94
C PRO A 434 -13.71 -21.05 9.78
N PHE A 435 -14.09 -21.41 8.56
CA PHE A 435 -13.50 -20.90 7.33
C PHE A 435 -14.49 -19.97 6.63
N ASN A 436 -14.03 -18.79 6.22
CA ASN A 436 -14.83 -17.82 5.48
C ASN A 436 -13.96 -17.13 4.42
N THR A 437 -14.48 -17.01 3.20
CA THR A 437 -13.89 -16.19 2.14
C THR A 437 -14.99 -15.50 1.36
N ASN A 438 -14.85 -14.21 1.12
CA ASN A 438 -15.67 -13.44 0.19
C ASN A 438 -14.93 -13.20 -1.14
N PHE A 439 -13.77 -13.85 -1.30
CA PHE A 439 -12.85 -13.69 -2.42
C PHE A 439 -12.28 -12.28 -2.55
N ASN A 440 -12.28 -11.48 -1.48
CA ASN A 440 -11.77 -10.12 -1.50
C ASN A 440 -10.25 -10.11 -1.74
N LEU A 441 -9.76 -9.36 -2.72
CA LEU A 441 -8.32 -9.20 -2.98
C LEU A 441 -7.68 -8.07 -2.15
N GLY A 442 -8.47 -7.36 -1.35
CA GLY A 442 -8.01 -6.22 -0.55
C GLY A 442 -8.01 -4.91 -1.31
N ASN A 443 -8.73 -4.81 -2.43
CA ASN A 443 -8.99 -3.57 -3.16
C ASN A 443 -10.33 -3.62 -3.90
N GLY A 444 -10.79 -2.48 -4.40
CA GLY A 444 -11.96 -2.41 -5.27
C GLY A 444 -12.28 -1.00 -5.75
N TYR A 445 -12.97 -0.91 -6.89
CA TYR A 445 -13.57 0.35 -7.39
C TYR A 445 -14.84 0.72 -6.61
N ASN A 446 -15.34 -0.22 -5.82
CA ASN A 446 -16.55 -0.10 -5.03
C ASN A 446 -16.38 -0.94 -3.76
N PHE A 447 -17.23 -0.71 -2.78
CA PHE A 447 -17.39 -1.62 -1.63
C PHE A 447 -18.82 -2.13 -1.57
N PHE A 448 -18.95 -3.45 -1.44
CA PHE A 448 -20.24 -4.14 -1.33
C PHE A 448 -20.45 -4.69 0.07
N ILE A 449 -21.70 -4.64 0.54
CA ILE A 449 -22.16 -5.24 1.78
C ILE A 449 -23.45 -6.02 1.50
N ASN A 450 -23.44 -7.33 1.73
CA ASN A 450 -24.55 -8.23 1.44
C ASN A 450 -25.05 -8.16 -0.03
N GLY A 451 -24.15 -7.87 -0.97
CA GLY A 451 -24.48 -7.70 -2.39
C GLY A 451 -24.95 -6.30 -2.78
N GLU A 452 -25.11 -5.39 -1.82
CA GLU A 452 -25.47 -3.99 -2.08
C GLU A 452 -24.21 -3.12 -2.16
N LYS A 453 -24.12 -2.29 -3.20
CA LYS A 453 -23.05 -1.30 -3.33
C LYS A 453 -23.26 -0.18 -2.31
N VAL A 454 -22.36 -0.07 -1.32
CA VAL A 454 -22.41 0.97 -0.28
C VAL A 454 -21.41 2.11 -0.50
N SER A 455 -20.46 1.91 -1.42
CA SER A 455 -19.44 2.90 -1.76
C SER A 455 -19.05 2.79 -3.23
N LYS A 456 -18.87 3.94 -3.90
CA LYS A 456 -18.20 4.11 -5.20
C LYS A 456 -16.74 4.57 -5.03
N LEU A 457 -16.28 4.71 -3.78
CA LEU A 457 -14.92 5.12 -3.49
C LEU A 457 -13.96 3.98 -3.86
N ASP A 458 -12.98 4.29 -4.69
CA ASP A 458 -11.80 3.47 -4.90
C ASP A 458 -11.08 3.21 -3.57
N TRP A 459 -10.64 1.98 -3.35
CA TRP A 459 -9.95 1.65 -2.10
C TRP A 459 -8.96 0.49 -2.28
N ASN A 460 -7.93 0.50 -1.44
CA ASN A 460 -7.13 -0.67 -1.12
C ASN A 460 -6.86 -0.71 0.39
N ASN A 461 -6.94 -1.91 0.96
CA ASN A 461 -6.48 -2.29 2.29
C ASN A 461 -6.27 -3.80 2.27
N ARG A 462 -5.01 -4.24 2.06
CA ARG A 462 -4.66 -5.65 1.88
C ARG A 462 -4.87 -6.51 3.14
N SER A 463 -5.01 -5.89 4.31
CA SER A 463 -5.43 -6.57 5.55
C SER A 463 -6.82 -7.22 5.42
N LEU A 464 -7.67 -6.67 4.54
CA LEU A 464 -9.00 -7.21 4.22
C LEU A 464 -8.99 -8.31 3.16
N ALA A 465 -7.85 -8.62 2.53
CA ALA A 465 -7.75 -9.68 1.53
C ALA A 465 -8.08 -11.04 2.16
N ASP A 466 -8.88 -11.85 1.48
CA ASP A 466 -9.27 -13.19 1.92
C ASP A 466 -8.29 -14.25 1.39
N ILE A 467 -8.42 -15.49 1.88
CA ILE A 467 -7.79 -16.64 1.24
C ILE A 467 -8.47 -16.86 -0.10
N MET A 468 -7.71 -16.70 -1.18
CA MET A 468 -8.14 -16.91 -2.56
C MET A 468 -8.08 -18.41 -2.94
N PRO A 469 -8.78 -18.85 -4.01
CA PRO A 469 -8.74 -20.23 -4.46
C PRO A 469 -7.31 -20.76 -4.63
N THR A 470 -7.07 -21.95 -4.04
CA THR A 470 -5.83 -22.70 -4.18
C THR A 470 -5.52 -22.96 -5.65
N TYR A 471 -6.54 -23.36 -6.43
CA TYR A 471 -6.39 -23.72 -7.83
C TYR A 471 -7.00 -22.65 -8.75
N ARG A 472 -6.18 -22.07 -9.63
CA ARG A 472 -6.61 -21.04 -10.61
C ARG A 472 -6.08 -21.34 -12.01
N TRP A 473 -6.86 -21.96 -12.91
CA TRP A 473 -8.16 -22.60 -12.65
C TRP A 473 -8.18 -24.02 -13.16
N ILE A 474 -8.62 -24.95 -12.30
CA ILE A 474 -8.95 -26.32 -12.69
C ILE A 474 -10.45 -26.36 -12.96
N ILE A 475 -10.82 -26.35 -14.24
CA ILE A 475 -12.21 -26.47 -14.70
C ILE A 475 -12.29 -27.66 -15.67
N ASP A 476 -13.19 -28.58 -15.38
CA ASP A 476 -13.58 -29.66 -16.28
C ASP A 476 -14.94 -29.35 -16.90
N ASN A 477 -14.94 -29.14 -18.21
CA ASN A 477 -16.15 -28.83 -18.98
C ASN A 477 -16.60 -30.11 -19.70
N GLN A 478 -17.74 -30.67 -19.30
CA GLN A 478 -18.33 -31.80 -20.02
C GLN A 478 -18.79 -31.35 -21.41
N GLY A 479 -18.57 -32.21 -22.42
CA GLY A 479 -19.09 -32.00 -23.77
C GLY A 479 -18.54 -30.73 -24.42
N SER A 480 -19.43 -29.83 -24.83
CA SER A 480 -19.07 -28.55 -25.47
C SER A 480 -19.24 -27.33 -24.56
N ASN A 481 -19.41 -27.55 -23.25
CA ASN A 481 -19.34 -26.47 -22.27
C ASN A 481 -18.00 -25.72 -22.37
N ASN A 482 -18.00 -24.43 -22.04
CA ASN A 482 -16.80 -23.59 -22.11
C ASN A 482 -16.72 -22.57 -20.96
N ILE A 483 -17.19 -22.94 -19.79
CA ILE A 483 -17.16 -22.09 -18.60
C ILE A 483 -15.70 -21.74 -18.25
N LYS A 484 -15.45 -20.45 -18.03
CA LYS A 484 -14.17 -19.88 -17.59
C LYS A 484 -14.37 -19.10 -16.30
N ALA A 485 -13.33 -19.05 -15.47
CA ALA A 485 -13.31 -18.27 -14.23
C ALA A 485 -12.49 -16.99 -14.38
N SER A 486 -12.92 -15.94 -13.70
CA SER A 486 -12.28 -14.63 -13.64
C SER A 486 -12.62 -13.93 -12.32
N ILE A 487 -11.88 -12.89 -11.99
CA ILE A 487 -12.23 -11.99 -10.88
C ILE A 487 -13.18 -10.92 -11.40
N ASP A 488 -14.22 -10.58 -10.63
CA ASP A 488 -15.20 -9.57 -11.00
C ASP A 488 -15.27 -8.46 -9.93
N TYR A 489 -14.83 -7.26 -10.29
CA TYR A 489 -14.88 -6.06 -9.45
C TYR A 489 -16.18 -5.26 -9.60
N ALA A 490 -17.03 -5.61 -10.56
CA ALA A 490 -18.29 -4.92 -10.80
C ALA A 490 -19.42 -5.42 -9.90
N ASN A 491 -19.29 -6.64 -9.37
CA ASN A 491 -20.30 -7.28 -8.55
C ASN A 491 -19.66 -8.15 -7.46
N ALA A 492 -19.93 -7.86 -6.20
CA ALA A 492 -19.43 -8.62 -5.07
C ALA A 492 -20.48 -8.75 -3.96
N TYR A 493 -20.36 -9.79 -3.13
CA TYR A 493 -21.24 -9.94 -1.96
C TYR A 493 -20.73 -9.12 -0.76
N TYR A 494 -19.42 -9.15 -0.52
CA TYR A 494 -18.76 -8.35 0.49
C TYR A 494 -17.37 -7.92 0.02
N GLY A 495 -16.98 -6.68 0.27
CA GLY A 495 -15.68 -6.15 -0.17
C GLY A 495 -15.70 -5.66 -1.61
N GLY A 496 -14.61 -5.88 -2.36
CA GLY A 496 -14.39 -5.23 -3.65
C GLY A 496 -14.62 -6.10 -4.88
N ASN A 497 -14.64 -7.43 -4.72
CA ASN A 497 -14.68 -8.35 -5.86
C ASN A 497 -15.26 -9.72 -5.51
N SER A 498 -15.68 -10.48 -6.53
CA SER A 498 -16.13 -11.87 -6.45
C SER A 498 -15.44 -12.76 -7.49
N ILE A 499 -15.74 -14.06 -7.52
CA ILE A 499 -15.34 -14.95 -8.63
C ILE A 499 -16.49 -15.05 -9.61
N LYS A 500 -16.24 -14.75 -10.88
CA LYS A 500 -17.19 -14.90 -11.98
C LYS A 500 -16.87 -16.12 -12.82
N LEU A 501 -17.87 -16.95 -13.03
CA LEU A 501 -17.89 -18.08 -13.94
C LEU A 501 -18.78 -17.72 -15.14
N ALA A 502 -18.18 -17.69 -16.33
CA ALA A 502 -18.87 -17.26 -17.54
C ALA A 502 -18.62 -18.19 -18.73
N GLY A 503 -19.66 -18.42 -19.54
CA GLY A 503 -19.59 -19.25 -20.75
C GLY A 503 -20.95 -19.86 -21.11
N ASN A 504 -20.95 -20.90 -21.93
CA ASN A 504 -22.13 -21.67 -22.30
C ASN A 504 -22.20 -22.95 -21.48
N LEU A 505 -23.41 -23.28 -21.04
CA LEU A 505 -23.73 -24.51 -20.32
C LEU A 505 -24.82 -25.26 -21.10
N ASN A 506 -24.53 -26.45 -21.58
CA ASN A 506 -25.48 -27.27 -22.33
C ASN A 506 -26.46 -27.99 -21.42
N SER A 507 -27.64 -28.28 -21.97
CA SER A 507 -28.68 -29.07 -21.33
C SER A 507 -28.14 -30.40 -20.80
N ASN A 508 -28.29 -30.62 -19.49
CA ASN A 508 -27.87 -31.83 -18.77
C ASN A 508 -26.36 -32.17 -18.85
N GLU A 509 -25.52 -31.24 -19.30
CA GLU A 509 -24.07 -31.33 -19.17
C GLU A 509 -23.62 -30.48 -17.97
N ALA A 510 -22.55 -30.92 -17.30
CA ALA A 510 -21.99 -30.21 -16.15
C ALA A 510 -20.66 -29.54 -16.46
N SER A 511 -20.34 -28.50 -15.69
CA SER A 511 -18.98 -27.98 -15.57
C SER A 511 -18.57 -28.06 -14.11
N VAL A 512 -17.38 -28.58 -13.83
CA VAL A 512 -16.85 -28.73 -12.46
C VAL A 512 -15.66 -27.83 -12.29
N ILE A 513 -15.66 -27.01 -11.24
CA ILE A 513 -14.53 -26.17 -10.84
C ILE A 513 -13.99 -26.63 -9.49
N LYS A 514 -12.68 -26.94 -9.43
CA LYS A 514 -11.97 -27.26 -8.19
C LYS A 514 -11.32 -25.98 -7.66
N LEU A 515 -11.69 -25.55 -6.45
CA LEU A 515 -11.29 -24.24 -5.91
C LEU A 515 -10.23 -24.34 -4.82
N PHE A 516 -10.48 -25.13 -3.78
CA PHE A 516 -9.63 -25.13 -2.58
C PHE A 516 -9.06 -26.51 -2.27
N SER A 517 -7.79 -26.52 -1.85
CA SER A 517 -7.22 -27.56 -1.00
C SER A 517 -7.44 -27.17 0.46
N THR A 518 -7.70 -28.14 1.33
CA THR A 518 -7.96 -27.93 2.76
C THR A 518 -7.37 -29.05 3.61
N ASP A 519 -7.18 -28.78 4.90
CA ASP A 519 -7.00 -29.80 5.94
C ASP A 519 -7.97 -29.52 7.09
N LEU A 520 -9.26 -29.58 6.77
CA LEU A 520 -10.33 -29.07 7.63
C LEU A 520 -11.22 -30.22 8.11
N THR A 521 -11.15 -30.55 9.40
CA THR A 521 -12.03 -31.57 9.99
C THR A 521 -13.41 -31.00 10.32
N LEU A 522 -14.46 -31.62 9.78
CA LEU A 522 -15.83 -31.24 10.08
C LEU A 522 -16.23 -31.65 11.51
N GLU A 523 -16.79 -30.71 12.25
CA GLU A 523 -17.30 -30.93 13.60
C GLU A 523 -18.82 -31.18 13.60
N LYS A 524 -19.34 -31.74 14.70
CA LYS A 524 -20.77 -32.00 14.83
C LYS A 524 -21.54 -30.68 14.84
N GLY A 525 -22.46 -30.52 13.90
CA GLY A 525 -23.25 -29.29 13.76
C GLY A 525 -22.57 -28.22 12.89
N SER A 526 -21.44 -28.53 12.25
CA SER A 526 -20.87 -27.68 11.20
C SER A 526 -21.90 -27.41 10.11
N LYS A 527 -21.87 -26.20 9.56
CA LYS A 527 -22.69 -25.81 8.41
C LYS A 527 -21.80 -25.35 7.27
N PHE A 528 -22.14 -25.76 6.05
CA PHE A 528 -21.51 -25.31 4.81
C PHE A 528 -22.53 -24.50 4.01
N THR A 529 -22.17 -23.27 3.66
CA THR A 529 -22.98 -22.41 2.79
C THR A 529 -22.14 -21.71 1.73
N THR A 530 -22.76 -21.47 0.57
CA THR A 530 -22.19 -20.67 -0.52
C THR A 530 -23.18 -19.58 -0.90
N THR A 531 -22.76 -18.32 -0.92
CA THR A 531 -23.60 -17.23 -1.45
C THR A 531 -23.19 -16.92 -2.89
N ALA A 532 -24.14 -17.00 -3.81
CA ALA A 532 -23.91 -16.83 -5.23
C ALA A 532 -25.06 -16.09 -5.93
N GLN A 533 -24.80 -15.53 -7.11
CA GLN A 533 -25.78 -14.85 -7.96
C GLN A 533 -25.53 -15.24 -9.42
N SER A 534 -26.57 -15.40 -10.22
CA SER A 534 -26.47 -15.77 -11.63
C SER A 534 -27.46 -15.02 -12.50
N ASN A 535 -27.09 -14.70 -13.74
CA ASN A 535 -28.03 -14.12 -14.72
C ASN A 535 -29.13 -15.11 -15.17
N SER A 536 -28.95 -16.41 -14.93
CA SER A 536 -29.90 -17.48 -15.25
C SER A 536 -30.03 -18.44 -14.07
N GLU A 537 -31.18 -19.12 -13.95
CA GLU A 537 -31.36 -20.15 -12.93
C GLU A 537 -30.40 -21.33 -13.18
N VAL A 538 -29.58 -21.68 -12.18
CA VAL A 538 -28.57 -22.74 -12.30
C VAL A 538 -28.44 -23.53 -11.01
N SER A 539 -28.18 -24.84 -11.12
CA SER A 539 -27.87 -25.69 -9.97
C SER A 539 -26.39 -25.53 -9.61
N LEU A 540 -26.11 -25.35 -8.31
CA LEU A 540 -24.76 -25.19 -7.77
C LEU A 540 -24.55 -26.24 -6.68
N ASP A 541 -24.07 -27.40 -7.08
CA ASP A 541 -23.87 -28.55 -6.20
C ASP A 541 -22.42 -28.57 -5.69
N LEU A 542 -22.25 -28.96 -4.43
CA LEU A 542 -20.95 -29.01 -3.75
C LEU A 542 -20.33 -30.38 -3.96
N ILE A 543 -19.04 -30.44 -4.27
CA ILE A 543 -18.27 -31.67 -4.30
C ILE A 543 -17.18 -31.59 -3.23
N LEU A 544 -17.21 -32.53 -2.29
CA LEU A 544 -16.20 -32.67 -1.23
C LEU A 544 -15.41 -33.95 -1.44
N GLU A 545 -14.09 -33.80 -1.50
CA GLU A 545 -13.15 -34.91 -1.42
C GLU A 545 -12.61 -34.98 0.02
N PHE A 546 -12.51 -36.19 0.58
CA PHE A 546 -12.05 -36.43 1.94
C PHE A 546 -10.74 -37.24 1.97
N TYR A 547 -9.98 -37.11 3.05
CA TYR A 547 -8.71 -37.83 3.21
C TYR A 547 -8.84 -39.34 3.43
N ASP A 548 -10.04 -39.84 3.70
CA ASP A 548 -10.33 -41.28 3.76
C ASP A 548 -10.64 -41.89 2.38
N GLY A 549 -10.59 -41.08 1.32
CA GLY A 549 -10.82 -41.49 -0.07
C GLY A 549 -12.23 -41.25 -0.58
N ASP A 550 -13.17 -40.82 0.28
CA ASP A 550 -14.53 -40.51 -0.15
C ASP A 550 -14.57 -39.26 -1.03
N ASN A 551 -15.41 -39.31 -2.07
CA ASN A 551 -15.70 -38.18 -2.96
C ASN A 551 -17.21 -38.06 -3.14
N GLU A 552 -17.77 -36.94 -2.69
CA GLU A 552 -19.20 -36.82 -2.42
C GLU A 552 -19.78 -35.58 -3.09
N GLU A 553 -20.77 -35.80 -3.95
CA GLU A 553 -21.59 -34.74 -4.56
C GLU A 553 -22.82 -34.47 -3.68
N ILE A 554 -22.98 -33.23 -3.26
CA ILE A 554 -24.00 -32.76 -2.32
C ILE A 554 -24.84 -31.72 -3.02
N GLN A 555 -26.10 -32.06 -3.26
CA GLN A 555 -27.04 -31.16 -3.92
C GLN A 555 -27.29 -29.89 -3.09
N GLY A 556 -27.25 -28.74 -3.75
CA GLY A 556 -27.63 -27.47 -3.12
C GLY A 556 -29.13 -27.44 -2.80
N LYS A 557 -29.52 -26.98 -1.60
CA LYS A 557 -30.94 -26.89 -1.21
C LYS A 557 -31.75 -25.88 -2.03
N SER A 558 -31.09 -24.98 -2.74
CA SER A 558 -31.70 -23.96 -3.59
C SER A 558 -30.85 -23.73 -4.83
N LYS A 559 -31.50 -23.41 -5.95
CA LYS A 559 -30.80 -22.94 -7.14
C LYS A 559 -30.37 -21.48 -7.01
N VAL A 560 -29.39 -21.10 -7.81
CA VAL A 560 -28.88 -19.73 -7.90
C VAL A 560 -29.57 -19.02 -9.06
N GLY A 561 -29.99 -17.78 -8.85
CA GLY A 561 -30.65 -16.95 -9.87
C GLY A 561 -30.22 -15.49 -9.75
N ASN A 562 -31.06 -14.56 -10.22
CA ASN A 562 -30.69 -13.15 -10.38
C ASN A 562 -30.49 -12.35 -9.08
N LYS A 563 -30.73 -12.95 -7.91
CA LYS A 563 -30.45 -12.38 -6.60
C LYS A 563 -29.33 -13.15 -5.92
N TRP A 564 -28.59 -12.48 -5.05
CA TRP A 564 -27.67 -13.16 -4.14
C TRP A 564 -28.45 -14.16 -3.28
N THR A 565 -28.14 -15.44 -3.45
CA THR A 565 -28.79 -16.56 -2.77
C THR A 565 -27.73 -17.35 -1.99
N THR A 566 -27.98 -17.56 -0.71
CA THR A 566 -27.17 -18.46 0.11
C THR A 566 -27.67 -19.90 -0.06
N VAL A 567 -26.91 -20.69 -0.79
CA VAL A 567 -27.13 -22.12 -0.96
C VAL A 567 -26.58 -22.86 0.26
N GLU A 568 -27.44 -23.65 0.90
CA GLU A 568 -27.04 -24.55 2.00
C GLU A 568 -26.80 -25.97 1.48
N TYR A 569 -25.87 -26.67 2.11
CA TYR A 569 -25.54 -28.07 1.81
C TYR A 569 -25.69 -28.93 3.07
N ASP A 570 -26.31 -30.12 2.94
CA ASP A 570 -26.40 -31.06 4.06
C ASP A 570 -25.10 -31.87 4.19
N ILE A 571 -24.23 -31.42 5.10
CA ILE A 571 -22.96 -32.07 5.41
C ILE A 571 -23.02 -32.92 6.69
N SER A 572 -24.21 -33.15 7.26
CA SER A 572 -24.36 -33.78 8.57
C SER A 572 -23.81 -35.21 8.64
N LYS A 573 -23.82 -35.94 7.50
CA LYS A 573 -23.26 -37.30 7.39
C LYS A 573 -21.72 -37.36 7.43
N PHE A 574 -21.03 -36.24 7.29
CA PHE A 574 -19.56 -36.17 7.20
C PHE A 574 -18.87 -35.71 8.49
N ASN A 575 -19.59 -35.72 9.61
CA ASN A 575 -19.03 -35.36 10.91
C ASN A 575 -17.77 -36.18 11.24
N GLY A 576 -16.69 -35.50 11.62
CA GLY A 576 -15.40 -36.09 11.95
C GLY A 576 -14.50 -36.37 10.73
N LYS A 577 -15.00 -36.20 9.50
CA LYS A 577 -14.17 -36.35 8.30
C LYS A 577 -13.37 -35.09 8.02
N ALA A 578 -12.15 -35.27 7.54
CA ALA A 578 -11.29 -34.18 7.09
C ALA A 578 -11.49 -33.92 5.60
N ILE A 579 -11.95 -32.72 5.26
CA ILE A 579 -12.08 -32.26 3.88
C ILE A 579 -10.67 -32.04 3.33
N LYS A 580 -10.44 -32.62 2.16
CA LYS A 580 -9.21 -32.50 1.38
C LYS A 580 -9.36 -31.47 0.26
N SER A 581 -10.47 -31.47 -0.46
CA SER A 581 -10.73 -30.46 -1.47
C SER A 581 -12.20 -30.05 -1.58
N ILE A 582 -12.42 -28.80 -2.01
CA ILE A 582 -13.74 -28.19 -2.21
C ILE A 582 -13.87 -27.83 -3.69
N SER A 583 -14.88 -28.39 -4.34
CA SER A 583 -15.22 -28.15 -5.74
C SER A 583 -16.72 -27.86 -5.90
N TYR A 584 -17.10 -27.29 -7.04
CA TYR A 584 -18.50 -27.05 -7.38
C TYR A 584 -18.84 -27.63 -8.75
N LYS A 585 -20.02 -28.24 -8.84
CA LYS A 585 -20.64 -28.68 -10.08
C LYS A 585 -21.75 -27.72 -10.46
N ILE A 586 -21.69 -27.24 -11.69
CA ILE A 586 -22.63 -26.29 -12.27
C ILE A 586 -23.39 -27.04 -13.36
N SER A 587 -24.71 -27.08 -13.27
CA SER A 587 -25.54 -27.80 -14.22
C SER A 587 -26.92 -27.18 -14.36
N ASN A 588 -27.56 -27.40 -15.51
CA ASN A 588 -28.94 -27.02 -15.72
C ASN A 588 -29.65 -28.01 -16.65
N LYS A 589 -30.98 -28.10 -16.51
CA LYS A 589 -31.81 -28.95 -17.39
C LYS A 589 -31.86 -28.42 -18.81
N ASP A 590 -31.91 -27.11 -18.96
CA ASP A 590 -31.94 -26.41 -20.24
C ASP A 590 -30.57 -25.81 -20.54
N SER A 591 -30.24 -25.67 -21.83
CA SER A 591 -29.02 -24.97 -22.22
C SER A 591 -29.10 -23.49 -21.83
N ILE A 592 -28.01 -22.94 -21.29
CA ILE A 592 -27.82 -21.53 -20.96
C ILE A 592 -26.71 -20.99 -21.85
N SER A 593 -27.05 -20.08 -22.75
CA SER A 593 -26.05 -19.28 -23.47
C SER A 593 -25.62 -18.10 -22.61
N ASN A 594 -24.31 -17.80 -22.60
CA ASN A 594 -23.75 -16.67 -21.84
C ASN A 594 -24.13 -16.67 -20.34
N LEU A 595 -24.03 -17.83 -19.68
CA LEU A 595 -24.08 -17.92 -18.22
C LEU A 595 -23.09 -16.91 -17.62
N SER A 596 -23.52 -16.22 -16.58
CA SER A 596 -22.69 -15.38 -15.72
C SER A 596 -23.09 -15.65 -14.28
N LEU A 597 -22.30 -16.49 -13.60
CA LEU A 597 -22.49 -16.90 -12.22
C LEU A 597 -21.36 -16.30 -11.36
N ASN A 598 -21.70 -15.49 -10.37
CA ASN A 598 -20.78 -14.95 -9.37
C ASN A 598 -20.85 -15.77 -8.08
N LEU A 599 -19.71 -16.27 -7.61
CA LEU A 599 -19.53 -16.80 -6.25
C LEU A 599 -19.04 -15.65 -5.36
N GLY A 600 -19.83 -15.30 -4.35
CA GLY A 600 -19.57 -14.13 -3.50
C GLY A 600 -19.15 -14.46 -2.07
N ASN A 601 -19.48 -15.64 -1.56
CA ASN A 601 -19.01 -16.11 -0.25
C ASN A 601 -19.00 -17.63 -0.16
N ILE A 602 -18.01 -18.18 0.54
CA ILE A 602 -18.04 -19.54 1.09
C ILE A 602 -17.86 -19.44 2.60
N GLN A 603 -18.72 -20.13 3.36
CA GLN A 603 -18.64 -20.22 4.80
C GLN A 603 -18.77 -21.66 5.28
N ILE A 604 -17.84 -22.08 6.13
CA ILE A 604 -17.87 -23.34 6.87
C ILE A 604 -17.76 -23.03 8.35
N THR A 605 -18.83 -23.26 9.10
CA THR A 605 -18.88 -22.98 10.54
C THR A 605 -18.49 -24.21 11.36
N GLY A 606 -17.86 -23.99 12.52
CA GLY A 606 -17.61 -25.04 13.51
C GLY A 606 -18.78 -25.29 14.47
N SER A 607 -18.61 -26.23 15.39
CA SER A 607 -19.60 -26.56 16.42
C SER A 607 -19.79 -25.45 17.46
N LYS A 608 -18.73 -24.66 17.72
CA LYS A 608 -18.74 -23.55 18.67
C LYS A 608 -19.47 -22.35 18.08
N LYS A 609 -20.57 -21.94 18.72
CA LYS A 609 -21.22 -20.67 18.42
C LYS A 609 -20.30 -19.50 18.83
N ILE A 610 -19.84 -18.75 17.84
CA ILE A 610 -19.08 -17.50 18.06
C ILE A 610 -20.07 -16.38 18.34
N LYS A 611 -19.98 -15.77 19.53
CA LYS A 611 -20.86 -14.66 19.91
C LYS A 611 -20.53 -13.42 19.07
N PRO A 612 -21.53 -12.58 18.74
CA PRO A 612 -21.27 -11.26 18.19
C PRO A 612 -20.34 -10.44 19.09
N VAL A 613 -19.56 -9.55 18.49
CA VAL A 613 -18.59 -8.71 19.20
C VAL A 613 -19.13 -7.29 19.27
N ASP A 614 -19.37 -6.81 20.49
CA ASP A 614 -19.74 -5.41 20.74
C ASP A 614 -18.50 -4.51 20.71
N VAL A 615 -18.64 -3.33 20.10
CA VAL A 615 -17.63 -2.25 20.09
C VAL A 615 -17.78 -1.38 21.33
N LYS A 616 -16.64 -0.96 21.90
CA LYS A 616 -16.56 -0.11 23.10
C LYS A 616 -15.56 1.03 22.86
N ASN A 617 -15.65 2.09 23.66
CA ASN A 617 -14.64 3.16 23.75
C ASN A 617 -14.18 3.69 22.38
N VAL A 618 -15.10 4.11 21.52
CA VAL A 618 -14.74 4.72 20.24
C VAL A 618 -14.25 6.15 20.52
N ASN A 619 -13.04 6.48 20.10
CA ASN A 619 -12.42 7.79 20.32
C ASN A 619 -11.91 8.39 19.01
N VAL A 620 -11.89 9.72 18.96
CA VAL A 620 -11.14 10.50 17.97
C VAL A 620 -9.80 10.85 18.62
N ASP A 621 -8.72 10.20 18.20
CA ASP A 621 -7.40 10.32 18.81
C ASP A 621 -6.68 11.60 18.33
N ASN A 622 -6.81 11.92 17.04
CA ASN A 622 -6.17 13.07 16.41
C ASN A 622 -6.92 13.49 15.15
N VAL A 623 -6.97 14.79 14.89
CA VAL A 623 -7.58 15.37 13.68
C VAL A 623 -6.64 16.41 13.08
N SER A 624 -6.46 16.37 11.77
CA SER A 624 -5.81 17.41 10.98
C SER A 624 -6.80 17.96 9.96
N PHE A 625 -6.93 19.27 9.87
CA PHE A 625 -7.77 19.92 8.87
C PHE A 625 -6.94 20.47 7.71
N GLU A 626 -7.53 20.47 6.53
CA GLU A 626 -7.06 21.23 5.37
C GLU A 626 -7.27 22.75 5.62
N GLU A 627 -6.57 23.64 4.92
CA GLU A 627 -6.54 25.09 5.18
C GLU A 627 -7.92 25.77 5.16
N ASP A 628 -8.81 25.30 4.29
CA ASP A 628 -10.20 25.77 4.17
C ASP A 628 -11.16 25.01 5.09
N ASN A 629 -10.66 24.09 5.90
CA ASN A 629 -11.44 23.22 6.80
C ASN A 629 -12.54 22.42 6.08
N MET A 630 -12.32 22.13 4.79
CA MET A 630 -13.23 21.35 3.94
C MET A 630 -12.96 19.85 4.02
N TYR A 631 -11.73 19.47 4.36
CA TYR A 631 -11.31 18.08 4.50
C TYR A 631 -10.59 17.85 5.83
N ALA A 632 -10.73 16.65 6.39
CA ALA A 632 -10.07 16.25 7.62
C ALA A 632 -9.37 14.88 7.48
N GLY A 633 -8.19 14.74 8.08
CA GLY A 633 -7.55 13.47 8.38
C GLY A 633 -7.86 13.08 9.80
N VAL A 634 -8.47 11.90 10.02
CA VAL A 634 -9.00 11.51 11.34
C VAL A 634 -8.41 10.18 11.78
N LYS A 635 -7.71 10.17 12.92
CA LYS A 635 -7.27 8.94 13.60
C LYS A 635 -8.34 8.50 14.60
N LEU A 636 -8.89 7.31 14.42
CA LEU A 636 -9.87 6.69 15.31
C LEU A 636 -9.27 5.54 16.10
N SER A 637 -9.77 5.34 17.32
CA SER A 637 -9.52 4.15 18.11
C SER A 637 -10.78 3.56 18.71
N PHE A 638 -10.75 2.25 18.93
CA PHE A 638 -11.87 1.54 19.51
C PHE A 638 -11.43 0.25 20.19
N ASP A 639 -12.27 -0.22 21.11
CA ASP A 639 -12.12 -1.48 21.80
C ASP A 639 -13.21 -2.46 21.38
N ALA A 640 -12.98 -3.73 21.69
CA ALA A 640 -13.95 -4.79 21.48
C ALA A 640 -14.17 -5.60 22.75
N SER A 641 -15.42 -6.06 22.92
CA SER A 641 -15.80 -6.98 23.99
C SER A 641 -15.04 -8.32 23.96
N ASN A 642 -14.56 -8.76 22.79
CA ASN A 642 -13.67 -9.91 22.63
C ASN A 642 -12.89 -9.76 21.31
N LYS A 643 -11.57 -9.56 21.39
CA LYS A 643 -10.69 -9.36 20.22
C LYS A 643 -10.45 -10.65 19.42
N GLU A 644 -10.41 -11.82 20.07
CA GLU A 644 -10.13 -13.11 19.42
C GLU A 644 -11.22 -13.54 18.42
N ASN A 645 -12.45 -13.06 18.61
CA ASN A 645 -13.59 -13.39 17.76
C ASN A 645 -13.74 -12.48 16.54
N ILE A 646 -12.92 -11.43 16.42
CA ILE A 646 -13.07 -10.42 15.37
C ILE A 646 -12.58 -10.97 14.04
N ASN A 647 -13.32 -10.63 12.99
CA ASN A 647 -12.85 -10.70 11.61
C ASN A 647 -12.33 -9.32 11.20
N ASN A 648 -13.19 -8.32 11.29
CA ASN A 648 -12.87 -6.93 10.98
C ASN A 648 -13.88 -5.96 11.61
N TYR A 649 -13.56 -4.68 11.54
CA TYR A 649 -14.43 -3.56 11.86
C TYR A 649 -14.86 -2.84 10.59
N GLU A 650 -16.01 -2.18 10.68
CA GLU A 650 -16.51 -1.25 9.68
C GLU A 650 -16.75 0.11 10.31
N ILE A 651 -16.37 1.14 9.59
CA ILE A 651 -16.41 2.52 10.04
C ILE A 651 -17.40 3.27 9.15
N TYR A 652 -18.32 3.98 9.79
CA TYR A 652 -19.37 4.74 9.13
C TYR A 652 -19.39 6.19 9.61
N LYS A 653 -19.81 7.09 8.73
CA LYS A 653 -20.38 8.39 9.10
C LYS A 653 -21.90 8.25 9.22
N ILE A 654 -22.48 8.81 10.27
CA ILE A 654 -23.94 8.93 10.43
C ILE A 654 -24.39 10.26 9.86
N ASN A 655 -25.26 10.20 8.85
CA ASN A 655 -25.82 11.38 8.18
C ASN A 655 -27.00 11.96 8.97
N SER A 656 -27.39 13.20 8.65
CA SER A 656 -28.51 13.90 9.31
C SER A 656 -29.86 13.18 9.15
N ASP A 657 -30.03 12.34 8.13
CA ASP A 657 -31.22 11.52 7.89
C ASP A 657 -31.14 10.13 8.55
N ASN A 658 -30.11 9.88 9.38
CA ASN A 658 -29.76 8.62 10.02
C ASN A 658 -29.32 7.50 9.07
N THR A 659 -29.04 7.80 7.80
CA THR A 659 -28.36 6.84 6.92
C THR A 659 -26.87 6.73 7.27
N ARG A 660 -26.26 5.61 6.88
CA ARG A 660 -24.82 5.35 7.04
C ARG A 660 -24.08 5.60 5.74
N THR A 661 -23.00 6.37 5.80
CA THR A 661 -22.00 6.48 4.72
C THR A 661 -20.78 5.65 5.13
N PHE A 662 -20.33 4.73 4.26
CA PHE A 662 -19.22 3.83 4.55
C PHE A 662 -17.88 4.56 4.38
N LEU A 663 -17.04 4.55 5.42
CA LEU A 663 -15.72 5.18 5.41
C LEU A 663 -14.57 4.19 5.29
N GLY A 664 -14.84 2.90 5.43
CA GLY A 664 -13.87 1.83 5.27
C GLY A 664 -14.00 0.72 6.30
N ALA A 665 -13.06 -0.22 6.24
CA ALA A 665 -12.99 -1.37 7.11
C ALA A 665 -11.53 -1.72 7.43
N THR A 666 -11.30 -2.35 8.59
CA THR A 666 -9.96 -2.76 9.02
C THR A 666 -10.05 -3.91 10.04
N PRO A 667 -9.12 -4.88 10.06
CA PRO A 667 -9.00 -5.82 11.18
C PRO A 667 -8.37 -5.19 12.43
N ASN A 668 -7.67 -4.07 12.28
CA ASN A 668 -7.01 -3.35 13.37
C ASN A 668 -8.04 -2.56 14.21
N ASN A 669 -7.75 -2.36 15.49
CA ASN A 669 -8.59 -1.58 16.40
C ASN A 669 -8.28 -0.06 16.38
N LYS A 670 -7.45 0.37 15.43
CA LYS A 670 -7.19 1.74 15.02
C LYS A 670 -7.48 1.89 13.53
N TYR A 671 -8.04 3.04 13.13
CA TYR A 671 -8.32 3.33 11.72
C TYR A 671 -8.06 4.78 11.38
N PHE A 672 -7.44 5.03 10.23
CA PHE A 672 -7.23 6.37 9.70
C PHE A 672 -8.21 6.66 8.55
N ILE A 673 -8.94 7.76 8.64
CA ILE A 673 -9.79 8.27 7.57
C ILE A 673 -9.03 9.40 6.88
N ASN A 674 -8.63 9.18 5.63
CA ASN A 674 -7.96 10.19 4.82
C ASN A 674 -8.97 11.09 4.11
N ALA A 675 -8.74 12.40 4.15
CA ALA A 675 -9.48 13.43 3.42
C ALA A 675 -11.02 13.29 3.53
N LEU A 676 -11.54 13.10 4.75
CA LEU A 676 -12.97 13.11 5.04
C LEU A 676 -13.56 14.47 4.62
N PRO A 677 -14.57 14.54 3.74
CA PRO A 677 -15.21 15.80 3.40
C PRO A 677 -16.12 16.31 4.51
N ARG A 678 -16.14 17.63 4.70
CA ARG A 678 -17.08 18.34 5.58
C ARG A 678 -18.51 18.25 5.04
N ASP A 679 -19.47 18.10 5.94
CA ASP A 679 -20.89 18.24 5.60
C ASP A 679 -21.29 19.71 5.47
N GLU A 680 -21.88 20.11 4.34
CA GLU A 680 -22.26 21.50 4.04
C GLU A 680 -23.15 22.15 5.11
N LYS A 681 -23.93 21.34 5.85
CA LYS A 681 -24.95 21.81 6.81
C LYS A 681 -24.61 21.49 8.26
N SER A 682 -23.40 20.99 8.54
CA SER A 682 -23.03 20.57 9.89
C SER A 682 -21.56 20.87 10.17
N ASN A 683 -21.31 21.51 11.31
CA ASN A 683 -19.95 21.66 11.85
C ASN A 683 -19.52 20.43 12.64
N THR A 684 -20.21 19.30 12.47
CA THR A 684 -19.96 18.09 13.24
C THR A 684 -20.11 16.84 12.40
N THR A 685 -19.28 15.84 12.71
CA THR A 685 -19.38 14.51 12.11
C THR A 685 -19.50 13.47 13.21
N THR A 686 -20.50 12.59 13.10
CA THR A 686 -20.64 11.44 13.99
C THR A 686 -20.13 10.18 13.29
N PHE A 687 -19.17 9.51 13.90
CA PHE A 687 -18.66 8.22 13.46
C PHE A 687 -19.37 7.10 14.21
N GLU A 688 -19.62 5.98 13.52
CA GLU A 688 -20.07 4.73 14.11
C GLU A 688 -19.12 3.62 13.71
N VAL A 689 -18.73 2.80 14.69
CA VAL A 689 -17.89 1.62 14.46
C VAL A 689 -18.66 0.36 14.83
N ILE A 690 -18.59 -0.65 13.96
CA ILE A 690 -19.25 -1.95 14.13
C ILE A 690 -18.21 -3.05 13.96
N ALA A 691 -18.22 -4.05 14.84
CA ALA A 691 -17.37 -5.22 14.70
C ALA A 691 -18.13 -6.38 14.03
N ILE A 692 -17.45 -7.04 13.11
CA ILE A 692 -17.85 -8.28 12.46
C ILE A 692 -17.02 -9.41 13.07
N ASN A 693 -17.69 -10.46 13.52
CA ASN A 693 -16.99 -11.63 14.05
C ASN A 693 -16.63 -12.65 12.94
N LYS A 694 -15.85 -13.67 13.29
CA LYS A 694 -15.41 -14.76 12.39
C LYS A 694 -16.54 -15.56 11.73
N ASN A 695 -17.78 -15.45 12.20
CA ASN A 695 -18.98 -16.03 11.56
C ASN A 695 -19.78 -15.01 10.73
N MET A 696 -19.20 -13.85 10.43
CA MET A 696 -19.81 -12.76 9.66
C MET A 696 -21.06 -12.14 10.32
N SER A 697 -21.21 -12.29 11.64
CA SER A 697 -22.29 -11.65 12.41
C SER A 697 -21.81 -10.37 13.08
N VAL A 698 -22.71 -9.39 13.20
CA VAL A 698 -22.44 -8.07 13.76
C VAL A 698 -22.89 -7.98 15.21
N GLY A 699 -22.08 -7.35 16.06
CA GLY A 699 -22.48 -7.00 17.43
C GLY A 699 -23.03 -5.58 17.54
N LYS A 700 -23.15 -5.07 18.77
CA LYS A 700 -23.55 -3.69 19.02
C LYS A 700 -22.46 -2.72 18.56
N SER A 701 -22.90 -1.68 17.85
CA SER A 701 -22.05 -0.57 17.46
C SER A 701 -21.85 0.43 18.61
N ASN A 702 -20.92 1.36 18.41
CA ASN A 702 -20.74 2.51 19.29
C ASN A 702 -20.31 3.72 18.45
N THR A 703 -20.55 4.93 18.95
CA THR A 703 -20.37 6.18 18.21
C THR A 703 -19.45 7.16 18.91
N VAL A 704 -18.85 8.05 18.14
CA VAL A 704 -18.09 9.21 18.63
C VAL A 704 -18.32 10.40 17.72
N LYS A 705 -18.17 11.61 18.23
CA LYS A 705 -18.40 12.85 17.49
C LYS A 705 -17.10 13.64 17.36
N MET A 706 -16.89 14.22 16.18
CA MET A 706 -15.85 15.20 15.88
C MET A 706 -16.49 16.55 15.57
N GLU A 707 -15.85 17.61 16.03
CA GLU A 707 -16.23 18.99 15.75
C GLU A 707 -15.29 19.55 14.66
N TRP A 708 -15.85 20.29 13.71
CA TRP A 708 -15.13 21.01 12.67
C TRP A 708 -14.88 22.46 13.09
N PRO A 709 -13.74 23.07 12.70
CA PRO A 709 -13.53 24.50 12.85
C PRO A 709 -14.60 25.29 12.10
N ASP A 710 -14.97 26.46 12.60
CA ASP A 710 -15.87 27.36 11.86
C ASP A 710 -15.20 27.80 10.55
N ASN A 711 -15.89 27.63 9.44
CA ASN A 711 -15.46 28.09 8.12
C ASN A 711 -16.50 28.98 7.45
N SER A 712 -17.46 29.52 8.21
CA SER A 712 -18.57 30.30 7.66
C SER A 712 -18.15 31.69 7.15
N ILE A 713 -17.09 32.28 7.71
CA ILE A 713 -16.52 33.55 7.25
C ILE A 713 -15.42 33.27 6.22
N PRO A 714 -15.45 33.90 5.03
CA PRO A 714 -14.38 33.79 4.04
C PRO A 714 -13.02 34.21 4.59
N LYS A 715 -11.95 33.66 4.03
CA LYS A 715 -10.59 34.20 4.18
C LYS A 715 -10.19 34.84 2.87
N ALA A 716 -10.05 36.16 2.85
CA ALA A 716 -9.71 36.90 1.65
C ALA A 716 -8.23 36.69 1.30
N ASN A 717 -7.95 36.26 0.07
CA ASN A 717 -6.59 36.13 -0.42
C ASN A 717 -6.51 36.31 -1.93
N PHE A 718 -5.38 36.79 -2.43
CA PHE A 718 -5.15 36.98 -3.85
C PHE A 718 -3.67 37.05 -4.20
N LYS A 719 -3.38 36.93 -5.50
CA LYS A 719 -2.08 37.26 -6.08
C LYS A 719 -2.24 38.03 -7.39
N ALA A 720 -1.17 38.68 -7.82
CA ALA A 720 -1.09 39.40 -9.09
C ALA A 720 -0.13 38.69 -10.04
N SER A 721 -0.41 38.69 -11.34
CA SER A 721 0.49 38.09 -12.34
C SER A 721 1.83 38.81 -12.44
N LYS A 722 1.88 40.09 -12.06
CA LYS A 722 3.07 40.94 -12.00
C LYS A 722 2.88 42.03 -10.95
N THR A 723 3.97 42.45 -10.31
CA THR A 723 3.99 43.50 -9.29
C THR A 723 4.92 44.65 -9.64
N LEU A 724 5.85 44.46 -10.58
CA LEU A 724 6.62 45.52 -11.24
C LEU A 724 6.26 45.56 -12.72
N VAL A 725 5.71 46.66 -13.20
CA VAL A 725 5.21 46.79 -14.58
C VAL A 725 5.53 48.12 -15.21
N ALA A 726 5.51 48.19 -16.55
CA ALA A 726 5.57 49.46 -17.27
C ALA A 726 4.18 50.15 -17.30
N PRO A 727 4.10 51.48 -17.46
CA PRO A 727 2.83 52.17 -17.62
C PRO A 727 1.95 51.57 -18.73
N GLY A 728 0.68 51.31 -18.41
CA GLY A 728 -0.33 50.77 -19.32
C GLY A 728 -0.25 49.24 -19.56
N GLU A 729 0.69 48.55 -18.90
CA GLU A 729 0.77 47.09 -18.95
C GLU A 729 -0.38 46.43 -18.16
N GLU A 730 -0.90 45.32 -18.67
CA GLU A 730 -2.02 44.59 -18.06
C GLU A 730 -1.57 43.65 -16.94
N ILE A 731 -2.24 43.72 -15.80
CA ILE A 731 -2.03 42.87 -14.63
C ILE A 731 -3.28 42.01 -14.43
N GLN A 732 -3.12 40.70 -14.38
CA GLN A 732 -4.17 39.76 -14.01
C GLN A 732 -4.13 39.52 -12.50
N PHE A 733 -5.24 39.74 -11.82
CA PHE A 733 -5.42 39.35 -10.41
C PHE A 733 -6.16 38.02 -10.35
N GLU A 734 -5.69 37.11 -9.49
CA GLU A 734 -6.31 35.81 -9.22
C GLU A 734 -6.83 35.80 -7.78
N ASN A 735 -8.13 35.52 -7.61
CA ASN A 735 -8.73 35.33 -6.29
C ASN A 735 -8.35 33.96 -5.74
N LEU A 736 -7.74 33.95 -4.56
CA LEU A 736 -7.34 32.77 -3.81
C LEU A 736 -8.11 32.67 -2.48
N SER A 737 -9.22 33.39 -2.34
CA SER A 737 -10.03 33.37 -1.13
C SER A 737 -10.65 31.99 -0.91
N SER A 738 -10.85 31.62 0.36
CA SER A 738 -11.37 30.30 0.76
C SER A 738 -12.66 29.93 0.03
N LYS A 739 -12.90 28.63 -0.20
CA LYS A 739 -14.05 28.12 -0.99
C LYS A 739 -15.45 28.58 -0.56
N VAL A 740 -15.63 29.06 0.68
CA VAL A 740 -16.91 29.61 1.17
C VAL A 740 -17.25 31.02 0.65
N THR A 741 -16.34 31.64 -0.11
CA THR A 741 -16.54 32.95 -0.73
C THR A 741 -17.63 32.89 -1.79
N GLU A 742 -18.73 33.62 -1.60
CA GLU A 742 -19.85 33.70 -2.55
C GLU A 742 -19.68 34.85 -3.56
N SER A 743 -19.04 35.94 -3.13
CA SER A 743 -18.76 37.10 -3.98
C SER A 743 -17.53 37.86 -3.51
N VAL A 744 -16.96 38.67 -4.40
CA VAL A 744 -15.78 39.49 -4.12
C VAL A 744 -15.99 40.94 -4.54
N GLU A 745 -15.28 41.84 -3.89
CA GLU A 745 -15.18 43.25 -4.24
C GLU A 745 -13.71 43.68 -4.20
N TRP A 746 -13.23 44.20 -5.32
CA TRP A 746 -11.86 44.67 -5.48
C TRP A 746 -11.80 46.19 -5.45
N LYS A 747 -10.71 46.72 -4.89
CA LYS A 747 -10.32 48.13 -4.99
C LYS A 747 -8.86 48.23 -5.45
N PHE A 748 -8.65 48.97 -6.54
CA PHE A 748 -7.37 49.18 -7.21
C PHE A 748 -7.05 50.68 -7.22
N ASP A 749 -6.40 51.17 -6.16
CA ASP A 749 -6.18 52.62 -6.01
C ASP A 749 -5.32 53.16 -7.15
N GLY A 750 -5.80 54.11 -7.95
CA GLY A 750 -5.05 54.75 -9.03
C GLY A 750 -4.96 53.96 -10.34
N ALA A 751 -5.69 52.85 -10.47
CA ALA A 751 -5.82 52.09 -11.70
C ALA A 751 -6.78 52.72 -12.72
N THR A 752 -6.74 52.26 -13.97
CA THR A 752 -7.75 52.59 -15.00
C THR A 752 -9.15 52.08 -14.63
N THR A 753 -9.20 50.99 -13.86
CA THR A 753 -10.40 50.37 -13.33
C THR A 753 -10.26 50.30 -11.81
N GLU A 754 -10.81 51.28 -11.10
CA GLU A 754 -10.59 51.44 -9.65
C GLU A 754 -11.32 50.40 -8.78
N SER A 755 -12.33 49.71 -9.33
CA SER A 755 -13.03 48.62 -8.64
C SER A 755 -13.54 47.54 -9.59
N SER A 756 -13.73 46.33 -9.07
CA SER A 756 -14.31 45.21 -9.82
C SER A 756 -15.04 44.24 -8.90
N THR A 757 -16.02 43.52 -9.43
CA THR A 757 -16.70 42.38 -8.78
C THR A 757 -16.43 41.05 -9.50
N GLU A 758 -15.59 41.06 -10.54
CA GLU A 758 -15.15 39.84 -11.19
C GLU A 758 -14.28 39.01 -10.24
N MET A 759 -14.41 37.68 -10.30
CA MET A 759 -13.59 36.79 -9.47
C MET A 759 -12.09 36.93 -9.76
N SER A 760 -11.70 37.30 -10.96
CA SER A 760 -10.28 37.46 -11.34
C SER A 760 -10.14 38.53 -12.42
N PRO A 761 -10.11 39.83 -12.04
CA PRO A 761 -10.11 40.94 -12.98
C PRO A 761 -8.74 41.20 -13.60
N LYS A 762 -8.77 41.92 -14.72
CA LYS A 762 -7.58 42.49 -15.38
C LYS A 762 -7.58 44.00 -15.24
N VAL A 763 -6.44 44.57 -14.84
CA VAL A 763 -6.32 45.99 -14.50
C VAL A 763 -5.03 46.58 -15.05
N LYS A 764 -5.02 47.90 -15.33
CA LYS A 764 -3.85 48.65 -15.80
C LYS A 764 -3.62 49.88 -14.94
N TYR A 765 -2.37 50.34 -14.94
CA TYR A 765 -1.97 51.58 -14.30
C TYR A 765 -1.15 52.42 -15.29
N ASP A 766 -1.63 53.62 -15.62
CA ASP A 766 -1.03 54.45 -16.67
C ASP A 766 0.05 55.42 -16.17
N LYS A 767 0.21 55.54 -14.85
CA LYS A 767 1.14 56.49 -14.22
C LYS A 767 2.14 55.73 -13.36
N GLU A 768 3.37 56.24 -13.31
CA GLU A 768 4.38 55.73 -12.38
C GLU A 768 3.94 55.98 -10.94
N GLY A 769 4.24 55.02 -10.07
CA GLY A 769 3.85 55.07 -8.67
C GLY A 769 3.76 53.68 -8.04
N THR A 770 3.49 53.68 -6.74
CA THR A 770 3.22 52.47 -5.96
C THR A 770 1.76 52.47 -5.53
N TYR A 771 1.05 51.36 -5.77
CA TYR A 771 -0.40 51.28 -5.61
C TYR A 771 -0.80 50.14 -4.67
N THR A 772 -1.78 50.42 -3.83
CA THR A 772 -2.40 49.44 -2.92
C THR A 772 -3.54 48.71 -3.63
N VAL A 773 -3.67 47.41 -3.35
CA VAL A 773 -4.78 46.58 -3.82
C VAL A 773 -5.52 46.01 -2.61
N THR A 774 -6.84 46.09 -2.64
CA THR A 774 -7.72 45.51 -1.62
C THR A 774 -8.70 44.53 -2.24
N LEU A 775 -8.87 43.37 -1.60
CA LEU A 775 -9.90 42.38 -1.91
C LEU A 775 -10.77 42.16 -0.69
N THR A 776 -12.07 42.34 -0.82
CA THR A 776 -13.08 41.93 0.16
C THR A 776 -13.80 40.68 -0.33
N ALA A 777 -13.71 39.59 0.43
CA ALA A 777 -14.41 38.33 0.16
C ALA A 777 -15.65 38.21 1.07
N LYS A 778 -16.82 37.91 0.50
CA LYS A 778 -18.11 37.95 1.21
C LYS A 778 -18.84 36.61 1.15
N SER A 779 -19.58 36.31 2.21
CA SER A 779 -20.57 35.24 2.33
C SER A 779 -21.80 35.75 3.10
N GLN A 780 -22.85 34.92 3.21
CA GLN A 780 -23.99 35.22 4.09
C GLN A 780 -23.61 35.40 5.58
N SER A 781 -22.51 34.79 6.04
CA SER A 781 -22.12 34.82 7.45
C SER A 781 -21.17 35.96 7.81
N GLY A 782 -20.63 36.66 6.82
CA GLY A 782 -19.70 37.77 7.02
C GLY A 782 -18.74 37.98 5.85
N GLU A 783 -17.76 38.85 6.07
CA GLU A 783 -16.74 39.21 5.10
C GLU A 783 -15.34 39.26 5.74
N ASP A 784 -14.32 39.08 4.92
CA ASP A 784 -12.92 39.30 5.26
C ASP A 784 -12.26 40.20 4.21
N VAL A 785 -11.25 40.97 4.62
CA VAL A 785 -10.63 42.00 3.79
C VAL A 785 -9.12 41.80 3.78
N LYS A 786 -8.56 41.58 2.58
CA LYS A 786 -7.12 41.53 2.35
C LYS A 786 -6.66 42.84 1.72
N VAL A 787 -5.81 43.57 2.43
CA VAL A 787 -5.13 44.77 1.92
C VAL A 787 -3.66 44.44 1.68
N MET A 788 -3.13 44.73 0.49
CA MET A 788 -1.70 44.64 0.17
C MET A 788 -1.17 46.02 -0.23
N ASP A 789 -0.51 46.68 0.73
CA ASP A 789 -0.03 48.05 0.57
C ASP A 789 1.17 48.17 -0.37
N GLY A 790 1.03 49.01 -1.40
CA GLY A 790 2.09 49.24 -2.39
C GLY A 790 2.51 47.97 -3.14
N LEU A 791 1.59 47.04 -3.36
CA LEU A 791 1.84 45.78 -4.05
C LEU A 791 2.33 46.01 -5.48
N ILE A 792 1.69 46.95 -6.21
CA ILE A 792 2.00 47.22 -7.61
C ILE A 792 2.91 48.44 -7.69
N THR A 793 4.05 48.31 -8.35
CA THR A 793 4.94 49.41 -8.71
C THR A 793 4.95 49.55 -10.22
N VAL A 794 4.63 50.75 -10.68
CA VAL A 794 4.68 51.12 -12.10
C VAL A 794 5.91 51.98 -12.33
N SER A 795 6.77 51.55 -13.25
CA SER A 795 7.99 52.25 -13.62
C SER A 795 8.28 52.10 -15.11
N ASN A 796 8.61 53.21 -15.77
CA ASN A 796 9.07 53.22 -17.15
C ASN A 796 10.33 52.36 -17.33
N ASP A 797 11.18 52.26 -16.30
CA ASP A 797 12.40 51.46 -16.34
C ASP A 797 12.11 49.96 -16.52
N ALA A 798 10.94 49.47 -16.09
CA ALA A 798 10.53 48.08 -16.24
C ALA A 798 10.32 47.69 -17.72
N LYS A 799 10.01 48.65 -18.60
CA LYS A 799 9.67 48.39 -20.01
C LYS A 799 10.76 47.64 -20.78
N ASP A 800 12.02 48.05 -20.58
CA ASP A 800 13.16 47.54 -21.33
C ASP A 800 14.19 46.82 -20.43
N ASN A 801 14.07 46.92 -19.10
CA ASN A 801 15.09 46.40 -18.18
C ASN A 801 14.62 45.25 -17.27
N PHE A 802 13.36 44.81 -17.35
CA PHE A 802 12.86 43.70 -16.55
C PHE A 802 13.43 42.35 -17.06
N LYS A 803 14.34 41.73 -16.31
CA LYS A 803 15.10 40.55 -16.74
C LYS A 803 15.44 39.60 -15.59
N ASN A 804 15.90 38.39 -15.92
CA ASN A 804 16.49 37.45 -14.97
C ASN A 804 17.86 37.97 -14.50
N LEU A 805 17.96 38.33 -13.23
CA LEU A 805 19.14 38.89 -12.55
C LEU A 805 20.04 37.81 -11.94
N SER A 806 19.54 36.57 -11.77
CA SER A 806 20.27 35.46 -11.15
C SER A 806 21.02 34.57 -12.16
N LEU A 807 20.77 34.73 -13.46
CA LEU A 807 21.40 33.92 -14.50
C LEU A 807 22.94 33.95 -14.40
N ALA A 808 23.53 32.76 -14.33
CA ALA A 808 24.97 32.51 -14.21
C ALA A 808 25.64 33.16 -12.97
N LYS A 809 24.86 33.51 -11.94
CA LYS A 809 25.39 33.98 -10.66
C LYS A 809 25.81 32.80 -9.80
N THR A 810 26.73 33.05 -8.87
CA THR A 810 27.25 32.03 -7.96
C THR A 810 26.36 31.94 -6.72
N PRO A 811 25.80 30.76 -6.42
CA PRO A 811 25.03 30.55 -5.21
C PRO A 811 25.84 29.87 -4.08
N GLU A 812 25.31 29.96 -2.87
CA GLU A 812 25.68 29.17 -1.70
C GLU A 812 24.48 28.32 -1.26
N ALA A 813 24.70 27.06 -0.88
CA ALA A 813 23.61 26.18 -0.44
C ALA A 813 23.98 25.41 0.84
N SER A 814 22.96 24.90 1.54
CA SER A 814 23.12 24.13 2.78
C SER A 814 23.89 22.83 2.55
N SER A 815 23.59 22.12 1.47
CA SER A 815 24.30 20.92 1.03
C SER A 815 24.03 20.64 -0.45
N TYR A 816 24.68 19.62 -0.99
CA TYR A 816 24.31 19.01 -2.27
C TYR A 816 24.74 17.54 -2.30
N VAL A 817 24.07 16.72 -3.10
CA VAL A 817 24.27 15.27 -3.07
C VAL A 817 25.57 14.81 -3.75
N ASN A 818 25.97 15.45 -4.86
CA ASN A 818 27.19 15.14 -5.59
C ASN A 818 27.57 16.30 -6.55
N PRO A 819 28.82 16.34 -7.08
CA PRO A 819 29.27 17.45 -7.93
C PRO A 819 28.46 17.70 -9.21
N ASN A 820 27.72 16.72 -9.73
CA ASN A 820 26.83 16.87 -10.91
C ASN A 820 25.46 17.45 -10.55
N GLU A 821 25.17 17.65 -9.26
CA GLU A 821 23.93 18.26 -8.76
C GLU A 821 24.24 19.45 -7.83
N ALA A 822 25.35 20.14 -8.10
CA ALA A 822 25.85 21.26 -7.32
C ALA A 822 24.98 22.53 -7.47
N PRO A 823 25.02 23.44 -6.48
CA PRO A 823 24.18 24.64 -6.44
C PRO A 823 24.16 25.53 -7.71
N PRO A 824 25.28 25.75 -8.44
CA PRO A 824 25.26 26.57 -9.65
C PRO A 824 24.32 26.07 -10.75
N PHE A 825 23.96 24.79 -10.76
CA PHE A 825 23.04 24.22 -11.75
C PHE A 825 21.60 24.66 -11.60
N ALA A 826 21.22 25.30 -10.48
CA ALA A 826 19.91 25.92 -10.35
C ALA A 826 19.85 27.34 -10.96
N PHE A 827 20.92 27.84 -11.58
CA PHE A 827 21.02 29.20 -12.10
C PHE A 827 21.70 29.27 -13.48
N ASP A 828 21.84 28.14 -14.18
CA ASP A 828 22.59 28.05 -15.45
C ASP A 828 21.71 28.13 -16.71
N GLY A 829 20.39 28.27 -16.54
CA GLY A 829 19.40 28.44 -17.60
C GLY A 829 18.99 27.12 -18.26
N LYS A 830 19.15 25.98 -17.59
CA LYS A 830 18.94 24.65 -18.18
C LYS A 830 18.06 23.76 -17.32
N LEU A 831 17.26 22.93 -18.01
CA LEU A 831 16.36 21.95 -17.37
C LEU A 831 16.89 20.51 -17.43
N ASP A 832 18.13 20.30 -17.88
CA ASP A 832 18.81 19.00 -17.84
C ASP A 832 19.88 18.91 -16.73
N THR A 833 20.07 19.99 -15.98
CA THR A 833 20.90 20.08 -14.77
C THR A 833 20.05 20.55 -13.58
N LYS A 834 20.45 20.21 -12.35
CA LYS A 834 19.71 20.60 -11.14
C LYS A 834 20.61 20.80 -9.93
N TRP A 835 20.14 21.59 -8.97
CA TRP A 835 20.62 21.48 -7.59
C TRP A 835 19.77 20.45 -6.83
N CYS A 836 20.44 19.57 -6.09
CA CYS A 836 19.78 18.58 -5.25
C CYS A 836 20.46 18.45 -3.89
N ALA A 837 19.66 18.47 -2.82
CA ALA A 837 20.11 18.33 -1.44
C ALA A 837 19.22 17.33 -0.68
N VAL A 838 19.81 16.58 0.26
CA VAL A 838 19.15 15.53 1.06
C VAL A 838 19.47 15.70 2.54
N GLY A 839 18.68 15.07 3.40
CA GLY A 839 18.80 15.17 4.86
C GLY A 839 17.63 15.94 5.46
N THR A 840 17.70 16.22 6.77
CA THR A 840 16.60 16.87 7.49
C THR A 840 16.40 18.30 6.98
N PRO A 841 15.20 18.65 6.43
CA PRO A 841 14.87 20.02 6.09
C PRO A 841 14.98 20.95 7.31
N PRO A 842 15.24 22.26 7.12
CA PRO A 842 15.16 22.96 5.86
C PRO A 842 16.42 22.89 4.97
N HIS A 843 16.22 22.87 3.65
CA HIS A 843 17.29 23.01 2.65
C HIS A 843 17.32 24.43 2.11
N ASN A 844 18.51 25.01 1.98
CA ASN A 844 18.67 26.41 1.62
C ASN A 844 19.56 26.57 0.40
N ILE A 845 19.18 27.46 -0.52
CA ILE A 845 20.04 27.95 -1.60
C ILE A 845 19.89 29.48 -1.72
N THR A 846 21.01 30.18 -1.74
CA THR A 846 21.06 31.65 -1.77
C THR A 846 21.92 32.11 -2.95
N VAL A 847 21.41 33.05 -3.74
CA VAL A 847 22.15 33.66 -4.85
C VAL A 847 22.52 35.10 -4.54
N ASP A 848 23.78 35.48 -4.82
CA ASP A 848 24.24 36.88 -4.82
C ASP A 848 24.06 37.48 -6.23
N LEU A 849 23.23 38.51 -6.34
CA LEU A 849 22.96 39.23 -7.60
C LEU A 849 24.13 40.15 -8.01
N GLY A 850 25.06 40.44 -7.10
CA GLY A 850 26.28 41.24 -7.28
C GLY A 850 26.18 42.65 -6.72
N SER A 851 24.99 43.25 -6.75
CA SER A 851 24.67 44.55 -6.15
C SER A 851 23.22 44.57 -5.68
N VAL A 852 22.82 45.59 -4.91
CA VAL A 852 21.41 45.79 -4.55
C VAL A 852 20.62 46.15 -5.82
N MET A 853 19.64 45.32 -6.16
CA MET A 853 18.73 45.46 -7.28
C MET A 853 17.29 45.60 -6.78
N THR A 854 16.38 46.04 -7.65
CA THR A 854 14.94 45.98 -7.40
C THR A 854 14.39 44.67 -7.94
N VAL A 855 13.83 43.84 -7.06
CA VAL A 855 13.33 42.49 -7.37
C VAL A 855 11.85 42.41 -7.06
N SER A 856 11.08 41.67 -7.85
CA SER A 856 9.63 41.54 -7.67
C SER A 856 9.06 40.16 -7.96
N GLU A 857 9.86 39.25 -8.52
CA GLU A 857 9.38 37.95 -9.00
C GLU A 857 10.50 36.91 -8.92
N VAL A 858 10.15 35.69 -8.54
CA VAL A 858 11.02 34.52 -8.65
C VAL A 858 10.27 33.42 -9.40
N ARG A 859 10.95 32.78 -10.36
CA ARG A 859 10.43 31.60 -11.06
C ARG A 859 11.25 30.38 -10.69
N ILE A 860 10.58 29.26 -10.47
CA ILE A 860 11.25 28.01 -10.09
C ILE A 860 10.76 26.88 -10.99
N ALA A 861 11.71 26.14 -11.55
CA ALA A 861 11.47 24.87 -12.21
C ALA A 861 11.75 23.73 -11.22
N HIS A 862 10.71 22.97 -10.88
CA HIS A 862 10.75 21.86 -9.93
C HIS A 862 11.07 20.53 -10.64
N ALA A 863 11.10 19.43 -9.89
CA ALA A 863 11.50 18.10 -10.38
C ALA A 863 10.79 17.68 -11.69
N GLU A 864 9.48 17.87 -11.80
CA GLU A 864 8.70 17.51 -12.99
C GLU A 864 9.10 18.31 -14.23
N ALA A 865 9.54 19.57 -14.09
CA ALA A 865 10.04 20.35 -15.22
C ALA A 865 11.30 19.74 -15.82
N GLY A 866 12.09 19.04 -14.99
CA GLY A 866 13.24 18.22 -15.39
C GLY A 866 12.90 16.79 -15.80
N LYS A 867 11.61 16.47 -15.98
CA LYS A 867 11.08 15.13 -16.34
C LYS A 867 11.17 14.08 -15.21
N GLU A 868 11.31 14.50 -13.95
CA GLU A 868 11.14 13.60 -12.79
C GLU A 868 9.67 13.46 -12.40
N SER A 869 9.37 12.60 -11.41
CA SER A 869 8.00 12.35 -10.96
C SER A 869 7.36 13.63 -10.37
N PRO A 870 6.08 13.92 -10.66
CA PRO A 870 5.34 15.03 -10.02
C PRO A 870 5.33 14.97 -8.49
N ASP A 871 5.40 13.78 -7.89
CA ASP A 871 5.50 13.61 -6.44
C ASP A 871 6.79 14.20 -5.84
N MET A 872 7.82 14.39 -6.66
CA MET A 872 9.10 14.99 -6.27
C MET A 872 9.13 16.51 -6.41
N ASN A 873 8.05 17.15 -6.88
CA ASN A 873 7.96 18.61 -6.92
C ASN A 873 8.07 19.19 -5.50
N THR A 874 8.80 20.30 -5.34
CA THR A 874 8.97 20.97 -4.05
C THR A 874 7.62 21.46 -3.54
N SER A 875 7.25 21.01 -2.33
CA SER A 875 5.91 21.22 -1.78
C SER A 875 5.82 22.53 -1.01
N ASP A 876 6.71 22.73 -0.04
CA ASP A 876 6.69 23.92 0.83
C ASP A 876 8.06 24.60 0.83
N TYR A 877 8.07 25.90 0.52
CA TYR A 877 9.27 26.73 0.51
C TYR A 877 8.96 28.20 0.77
N THR A 878 9.94 28.93 1.28
CA THR A 878 9.90 30.40 1.39
C THR A 878 10.90 31.03 0.43
N ILE A 879 10.54 32.20 -0.09
CA ILE A 879 11.45 33.10 -0.80
C ILE A 879 11.76 34.25 0.14
N GLU A 880 13.04 34.48 0.37
CA GLU A 880 13.54 35.51 1.27
C GLU A 880 14.54 36.39 0.55
N VAL A 881 14.57 37.68 0.89
CA VAL A 881 15.46 38.65 0.27
C VAL A 881 16.28 39.41 1.31
N SER A 882 17.47 39.84 0.93
CA SER A 882 18.38 40.60 1.80
C SER A 882 19.25 41.57 1.00
N GLU A 883 19.54 42.74 1.56
CA GLU A 883 20.55 43.67 1.01
C GLU A 883 21.97 43.37 1.51
N ASP A 884 22.10 42.76 2.70
CA ASP A 884 23.38 42.58 3.40
C ASP A 884 23.86 41.13 3.51
N GLY A 885 23.00 40.16 3.16
CA GLY A 885 23.28 38.73 3.21
C GLY A 885 23.21 38.15 4.63
N LYS A 886 22.73 38.93 5.60
CA LYS A 886 22.62 38.53 7.02
C LYS A 886 21.18 38.59 7.49
N ASN A 887 20.50 39.69 7.20
CA ASN A 887 19.13 39.94 7.59
C ASN A 887 18.22 39.62 6.40
N PHE A 888 17.54 38.48 6.46
CA PHE A 888 16.62 38.03 5.43
C PHE A 888 15.17 38.36 5.82
N THR A 889 14.41 38.85 4.85
CA THR A 889 12.98 39.11 4.97
C THR A 889 12.22 38.17 4.06
N GLU A 890 11.27 37.42 4.61
CA GLU A 890 10.34 36.59 3.83
C GLU A 890 9.44 37.47 2.96
N VAL A 891 9.41 37.21 1.66
CA VAL A 891 8.53 37.89 0.69
C VAL A 891 7.45 36.98 0.15
N ILE A 892 7.67 35.66 0.18
CA ILE A 892 6.71 34.63 -0.22
C ILE A 892 6.84 33.41 0.68
N LEU A 893 5.69 32.83 1.01
CA LEU A 893 5.53 31.49 1.56
C LEU A 893 4.66 30.67 0.62
N VAL A 894 5.23 29.63 0.01
CA VAL A 894 4.51 28.65 -0.80
C VAL A 894 4.31 27.38 0.01
N LYS A 895 3.09 26.84 -0.02
CA LYS A 895 2.75 25.55 0.59
C LYS A 895 2.00 24.68 -0.40
N LYS A 896 2.18 23.37 -0.28
CA LYS A 896 1.50 22.33 -1.07
C LYS A 896 1.63 22.55 -2.59
N ASN A 897 2.73 23.14 -3.05
CA ASN A 897 2.97 23.25 -4.49
C ASN A 897 3.12 21.85 -5.09
N ASN A 898 2.35 21.56 -6.13
CA ASN A 898 2.43 20.33 -6.90
C ASN A 898 2.76 20.59 -8.38
N LYS A 899 3.06 21.84 -8.76
CA LYS A 899 3.29 22.24 -10.14
C LYS A 899 4.76 22.06 -10.51
N ALA A 900 5.00 21.62 -11.75
CA ALA A 900 6.32 21.60 -12.37
C ALA A 900 7.02 22.97 -12.37
N ASN A 901 6.27 24.06 -12.55
CA ASN A 901 6.81 25.41 -12.59
C ASN A 901 5.98 26.35 -11.73
N THR A 902 6.64 27.24 -10.99
CA THR A 902 6.01 28.30 -10.21
C THR A 902 6.51 29.67 -10.65
N VAL A 903 5.62 30.65 -10.54
CA VAL A 903 5.91 32.09 -10.74
C VAL A 903 5.38 32.79 -9.51
N ASP A 904 6.29 33.23 -8.66
CA ASP A 904 6.02 33.78 -7.35
C ASP A 904 6.31 35.29 -7.38
N THR A 905 5.26 36.10 -7.48
CA THR A 905 5.32 37.56 -7.51
C THR A 905 5.07 38.13 -6.12
N PHE A 906 5.83 39.14 -5.75
CA PHE A 906 5.73 39.79 -4.45
C PHE A 906 5.89 41.30 -4.56
N LYS A 907 5.60 42.00 -3.47
CA LYS A 907 5.82 43.44 -3.39
C LYS A 907 7.27 43.77 -3.75
N VAL A 908 7.41 44.72 -4.68
CA VAL A 908 8.72 45.18 -5.16
C VAL A 908 9.64 45.54 -4.00
N THR A 909 10.80 44.89 -3.94
CA THR A 909 11.73 44.96 -2.81
C THR A 909 13.17 45.11 -3.30
N LYS A 910 13.99 45.83 -2.53
CA LYS A 910 15.42 45.93 -2.78
C LYS A 910 16.16 44.72 -2.22
N ALA A 911 16.99 44.09 -3.05
CA ALA A 911 17.70 42.87 -2.67
C ALA A 911 19.03 42.77 -3.40
N LYS A 912 20.07 42.34 -2.69
CA LYS A 912 21.31 41.83 -3.27
C LYS A 912 21.35 40.31 -3.24
N TYR A 913 20.76 39.70 -2.20
CA TYR A 913 20.70 38.26 -2.02
C TYR A 913 19.25 37.79 -2.04
N VAL A 914 19.01 36.65 -2.70
CA VAL A 914 17.72 35.96 -2.69
C VAL A 914 17.94 34.53 -2.25
N ARG A 915 17.18 34.08 -1.25
CA ARG A 915 17.27 32.74 -0.66
C ARG A 915 15.97 31.99 -0.85
N ILE A 916 16.07 30.74 -1.29
CA ILE A 916 15.00 29.75 -1.28
C ILE A 916 15.26 28.82 -0.10
N ASN A 917 14.31 28.78 0.84
CA ASN A 917 14.37 27.95 2.03
C ASN A 917 13.24 26.91 1.97
N VAL A 918 13.59 25.67 1.68
CA VAL A 918 12.66 24.56 1.45
C VAL A 918 12.42 23.80 2.74
N THR A 919 11.19 23.85 3.24
CA THR A 919 10.79 23.17 4.48
C THR A 919 10.13 21.82 4.23
N LYS A 920 9.52 21.62 3.04
CA LYS A 920 8.98 20.33 2.61
C LYS A 920 9.41 20.02 1.17
N PRO A 921 10.41 19.13 0.98
CA PRO A 921 11.04 18.92 -0.32
C PRO A 921 10.19 18.23 -1.38
N THR A 922 9.19 17.44 -0.98
CA THR A 922 8.37 16.64 -1.91
C THR A 922 6.91 16.54 -1.44
N GLN A 923 6.04 15.95 -2.25
CA GLN A 923 4.64 15.67 -1.85
C GLN A 923 4.54 14.57 -0.79
N GLY A 924 5.56 13.71 -0.71
CA GLY A 924 5.65 12.58 0.21
C GLY A 924 6.57 12.84 1.40
N SER A 925 7.22 11.78 1.87
CA SER A 925 8.23 11.84 2.94
C SER A 925 9.66 11.85 2.40
N ASP A 926 9.86 11.88 1.08
CA ASP A 926 11.18 12.07 0.50
C ASP A 926 11.73 13.43 0.95
N SER A 927 12.95 13.41 1.49
CA SER A 927 13.65 14.57 2.04
C SER A 927 14.54 15.27 1.01
N ALA A 928 14.61 14.75 -0.22
CA ALA A 928 15.41 15.32 -1.29
C ALA A 928 14.70 16.50 -1.97
N VAL A 929 15.32 17.68 -1.96
CA VAL A 929 14.89 18.83 -2.77
C VAL A 929 15.57 18.75 -4.13
N ARG A 930 14.84 19.05 -5.22
CA ARG A 930 15.33 19.03 -6.60
C ARG A 930 14.83 20.27 -7.34
N LEU A 931 15.70 21.27 -7.49
CA LEU A 931 15.39 22.51 -8.21
C LEU A 931 16.24 22.56 -9.48
N TYR A 932 15.57 22.57 -10.63
CA TYR A 932 16.21 22.60 -11.94
C TYR A 932 16.60 24.01 -12.35
N GLU A 933 15.81 25.03 -11.97
CA GLU A 933 16.12 26.42 -12.28
C GLU A 933 15.47 27.35 -11.26
N ILE A 934 16.14 28.46 -10.94
CA ILE A 934 15.67 29.55 -10.07
C ILE A 934 16.01 30.89 -10.74
N GLU A 935 14.99 31.55 -11.28
CA GLU A 935 15.13 32.83 -11.98
C GLU A 935 14.64 33.98 -11.09
N VAL A 936 15.52 34.93 -10.77
CA VAL A 936 15.18 36.12 -9.98
C VAL A 936 14.93 37.29 -10.93
N TYR A 937 13.70 37.78 -11.04
CA TYR A 937 13.31 38.83 -11.98
C TYR A 937 13.19 40.21 -11.32
N GLY A 938 13.72 41.23 -12.03
CA GLY A 938 13.76 42.60 -11.54
C GLY A 938 14.47 43.58 -12.49
N ILE A 939 14.88 44.73 -11.95
CA ILE A 939 15.63 45.80 -12.64
C ILE A 939 16.85 46.27 -11.82
N GLU A 940 17.87 46.81 -12.50
CA GLU A 940 19.14 47.24 -11.89
C GLU A 940 19.09 48.63 -11.17
N LYS A 941 18.09 48.89 -10.32
CA LYS A 941 17.92 50.18 -9.61
C LYS A 941 17.45 50.03 -8.17
#